data_AF-A0A151ZS25-F1
#
_entry.id   AF-A0A151ZS25-F1
#
_cell.length_a   1.000
_cell.length_b   1.000
_cell.length_c   1.000
_cell.angle_alpha   90.00
_cell.angle_beta   90.00
_cell.angle_gamma   90.00
#
_symmetry.space_group_name_H-M   'P 1'
#
loop_
_entity.id
_entity.type
_entity.pdbx_description
1 polymer ?
#
loop_
_entity_poly.entity_id
_entity_poly.type
_entity_poly.pdbx_seq_one_letter_code
_entity_poly.pdbx_strand_id
1 'polypeptide(L)'
;MKTQNLIFIWFLISIIISFRGVEGIKNFIGTGTTVLDWGLSTNWSPANAPVLQDTVTVSQPNVVISAQSGSVLGNSLTVGNAQNLTLDIYVNTEVTNTFEIQLNSTVNMNTLSAGTGTPTLKAKTLKIGQTSNFNNFGFLSSNADILNYGTSFNYNISKLKAFYNEGFLTSLEDIGFGIQLINNISGEIRFSGLVTMKQPAGLPVPPAGAQLMSFKGTSKAYFNAVDLLSEFDIHEVIGEAQLQLSNNSIAKFINKVQNATAIIRPMRIAGNAQYELTTNSSAFMNKYMLFIEDNATLVLGDNCYLNVSHRISFKSTSRVISHGGKMASAAPIIFLNQTTGQFEDGSIVNTPIFGLGGTAVVSFITSYLNITDGPRVDIEEVLGLNQSSQLKIDNNSIFDLFGAFIINDQAIMTVSGNSNISVFNNFTARVNTQVHFNTSLLNIRSSILFYDNSTFTSTSSDINLIDNFYFYDGSKFDIDSTGILVMGNFGLDIHSNSQISNSNVTIKGLFSNQGTLTSNSVQWDIDDKFETSKEIEVNDSNILVRNGMFTVTGSFVGRNNTITIELGSGIVDDNSTFSCENCILNILNGKYYQGVNSTISMINSTLNNNNGEIEAKGDIIVDINCNLTNSAKFLLTSNIFGPPPSNQGPLEFNNRGQFEVGPPPMGGPLAIRIPFKNNQGGQLTIKSQVAFQSLEQSGGEGNSISLENSTLSCNETIQLGSGKLKGTGEIVASLLNSGGNLGDRDIMNLQIQGNYTQTDGVMIITIDKLDSYSVINITETASLSGNLTLRVNEDLLDEQNITVVSYSQSSGTFKKINIITYNAETNEETEENCIHSTEQTSTSFSVLLNSNTKDSCITSSGEETNTSNNSSDKLSKTTIIAVVVSIGGAAVIGTVATVLFVTKYKETAVGIKLRKFVTRG
;
A
#
# COMPACT_ATOMS: atom_id res chain seq x y z
N MET A 1 55.82 67.94 67.54
CA MET A 1 54.81 67.26 66.68
C MET A 1 54.16 68.20 65.66
N LYS A 2 54.91 68.95 64.84
CA LYS A 2 54.33 69.77 63.73
C LYS A 2 55.08 69.71 62.39
N THR A 3 56.14 68.91 62.26
CA THR A 3 56.96 68.87 61.02
C THR A 3 56.92 67.53 60.28
N GLN A 4 56.64 66.41 60.96
CA GLN A 4 56.57 65.08 60.31
C GLN A 4 55.25 64.84 59.54
N ASN A 5 54.12 65.40 60.00
CA ASN A 5 52.85 65.27 59.27
C ASN A 5 52.81 66.11 57.98
N LEU A 6 53.59 67.20 57.90
CA LEU A 6 53.63 68.01 56.68
C LEU A 6 54.44 67.32 55.59
N ILE A 7 55.54 66.64 55.93
CA ILE A 7 56.36 65.90 54.94
C ILE A 7 55.62 64.67 54.45
N PHE A 8 54.86 63.97 55.31
CA PHE A 8 54.06 62.83 54.88
C PHE A 8 52.88 63.25 53.98
N ILE A 9 52.19 64.37 54.29
CA ILE A 9 51.14 64.92 53.42
C ILE A 9 51.74 65.45 52.11
N TRP A 10 52.91 66.08 52.13
CA TRP A 10 53.57 66.54 50.90
C TRP A 10 54.03 65.36 50.04
N PHE A 11 54.58 64.30 50.64
CA PHE A 11 54.97 63.08 49.92
C PHE A 11 53.76 62.33 49.37
N LEU A 12 52.64 62.26 50.11
CA LEU A 12 51.37 61.68 49.64
C LEU A 12 50.75 62.52 48.51
N ILE A 13 50.76 63.86 48.62
CA ILE A 13 50.27 64.78 47.59
C ILE A 13 51.18 64.73 46.35
N SER A 14 52.49 64.65 46.50
CA SER A 14 53.43 64.49 45.38
C SER A 14 53.22 63.16 44.66
N ILE A 15 52.99 62.06 45.38
CA ILE A 15 52.66 60.75 44.78
C ILE A 15 51.28 60.79 44.11
N ILE A 16 50.27 61.45 44.70
CA ILE A 16 48.94 61.57 44.09
C ILE A 16 48.95 62.49 42.85
N ILE A 17 49.82 63.52 42.81
CA ILE A 17 49.98 64.42 41.66
C ILE A 17 50.84 63.80 40.56
N SER A 18 51.80 62.92 40.88
CA SER A 18 52.67 62.30 39.87
C SER A 18 52.11 61.03 39.21
N PHE A 19 50.93 60.55 39.63
CA PHE A 19 50.21 59.44 38.98
C PHE A 19 48.98 59.85 38.16
N ARG A 20 48.70 61.15 38.00
CA ARG A 20 47.79 61.64 36.97
C ARG A 20 48.61 62.23 35.85
N GLY A 21 48.92 61.42 34.84
CA GLY A 21 49.30 61.98 33.55
C GLY A 21 48.16 62.93 33.14
N VAL A 22 48.47 64.22 33.07
CA VAL A 22 47.51 65.24 32.66
C VAL A 22 47.21 64.92 31.20
N GLU A 23 45.96 64.59 30.89
CA GLU A 23 45.48 64.46 29.51
C GLU A 23 45.83 65.76 28.78
N GLY A 24 46.80 65.69 27.87
CA GLY A 24 47.16 66.82 27.03
C GLY A 24 46.31 66.81 25.77
N ILE A 25 45.64 67.92 25.47
CA ILE A 25 45.18 68.16 24.09
C ILE A 25 46.42 68.45 23.25
N LYS A 26 46.71 67.59 22.28
CA LYS A 26 47.83 67.70 21.36
C LYS A 26 47.29 68.05 19.98
N ASN A 27 47.64 69.23 19.49
CA ASN A 27 47.31 69.64 18.13
C ASN A 27 48.49 69.35 17.20
N PHE A 28 48.23 68.73 16.06
CA PHE A 28 49.26 68.57 15.03
C PHE A 28 49.56 69.93 14.38
N ILE A 29 50.83 70.34 14.39
CA ILE A 29 51.30 71.57 13.76
C ILE A 29 52.17 71.20 12.56
N GLY A 30 51.60 71.37 11.37
CA GLY A 30 52.31 71.21 10.10
C GLY A 30 51.76 72.19 9.08
N THR A 31 52.64 72.84 8.32
CA THR A 31 52.27 73.77 7.25
C THR A 31 52.87 73.28 5.93
N GLY A 32 52.04 72.98 4.92
CA GLY A 32 52.46 72.64 3.56
C GLY A 32 52.25 71.18 3.15
N THR A 33 52.65 70.85 1.92
CA THR A 33 52.51 69.53 1.27
C THR A 33 53.62 68.54 1.63
N THR A 34 54.33 68.75 2.74
CA THR A 34 55.45 67.90 3.16
C THR A 34 54.95 66.67 3.93
N VAL A 35 55.58 65.52 3.69
CA VAL A 35 55.40 64.31 4.48
C VAL A 35 56.09 64.54 5.84
N LEU A 36 55.31 64.56 6.92
CA LEU A 36 55.80 64.77 8.28
C LEU A 36 55.78 63.46 9.08
N ASP A 37 56.80 63.22 9.91
CA ASP A 37 56.88 62.01 10.74
C ASP A 37 56.10 62.18 12.07
N TRP A 38 55.10 61.35 12.34
CA TRP A 38 54.30 61.34 13.57
C TRP A 38 55.17 61.29 14.84
N GLY A 39 56.31 60.60 14.78
CA GLY A 39 57.19 60.36 15.93
C GLY A 39 58.02 61.56 16.39
N LEU A 40 58.01 62.67 15.65
CA LEU A 40 58.83 63.84 15.97
C LEU A 40 58.09 64.85 16.85
N SER A 41 58.69 65.19 18.00
CA SER A 41 58.24 66.23 18.94
C SER A 41 57.88 67.56 18.27
N THR A 42 58.58 67.93 17.20
CA THR A 42 58.41 69.20 16.48
C THR A 42 57.07 69.34 15.78
N ASN A 43 56.34 68.24 15.56
CA ASN A 43 55.08 68.24 14.82
C ASN A 43 53.85 68.40 15.73
N TRP A 44 54.05 68.59 17.03
CA TRP A 44 53.00 68.60 18.05
C TRP A 44 53.00 69.90 18.84
N SER A 45 51.81 70.41 19.14
CA SER A 45 51.61 71.49 20.11
C SER A 45 50.81 70.98 21.30
N PRO A 46 51.38 70.95 22.52
CA PRO A 46 52.80 71.21 22.87
C PRO A 46 53.78 70.13 22.36
N ALA A 47 55.06 70.51 22.17
CA ALA A 47 56.14 69.85 21.41
C ALA A 47 56.64 68.46 21.91
N ASN A 48 55.79 67.65 22.51
CA ASN A 48 56.11 66.25 22.81
C ASN A 48 55.21 65.35 21.96
N ALA A 49 55.77 64.24 21.47
CA ALA A 49 55.01 63.24 20.75
C ALA A 49 53.84 62.69 21.62
N PRO A 50 52.68 62.40 21.02
CA PRO A 50 51.52 61.88 21.74
C PRO A 50 51.80 60.55 22.44
N VAL A 51 51.26 60.41 23.65
CA VAL A 51 51.21 59.14 24.40
C VAL A 51 49.77 58.65 24.53
N LEU A 52 49.56 57.41 25.00
CA LEU A 52 48.24 56.77 25.14
C LEU A 52 47.20 57.53 25.98
N GLN A 53 47.61 58.56 26.74
CA GLN A 53 46.71 59.38 27.56
C GLN A 53 46.28 60.68 26.86
N ASP A 54 46.89 61.03 25.73
CA ASP A 54 46.66 62.32 25.05
C ASP A 54 45.43 62.30 24.14
N THR A 55 44.74 63.44 24.04
CA THR A 55 43.73 63.68 23.01
C THR A 55 44.40 64.39 21.83
N VAL A 56 44.49 63.71 20.71
CA VAL A 56 45.18 64.18 19.51
C VAL A 56 44.17 64.75 18.52
N THR A 57 44.43 65.94 17.98
CA THR A 57 43.62 66.54 16.92
C THR A 57 44.50 66.93 15.73
N VAL A 58 44.13 66.45 14.55
CA VAL A 58 44.78 66.74 13.27
C VAL A 58 43.78 67.52 12.41
N SER A 59 43.86 68.85 12.41
CA SER A 59 42.88 69.72 11.73
C SER A 59 43.44 70.51 10.53
N GLN A 60 44.70 70.31 10.18
CA GLN A 60 45.37 71.09 9.13
C GLN A 60 45.13 70.49 7.73
N PRO A 61 44.72 71.27 6.71
CA PRO A 61 44.46 70.77 5.36
C PRO A 61 45.74 70.31 4.64
N ASN A 62 45.64 69.34 3.73
CA ASN A 62 46.74 68.81 2.90
C ASN A 62 47.96 68.24 3.64
N VAL A 63 47.83 67.87 4.93
CA VAL A 63 48.92 67.30 5.70
C VAL A 63 49.00 65.79 5.50
N VAL A 64 50.13 65.30 4.97
CA VAL A 64 50.46 63.87 4.92
C VAL A 64 51.29 63.51 6.15
N ILE A 65 50.69 62.83 7.13
CA ILE A 65 51.44 62.35 8.30
C ILE A 65 51.87 60.92 8.04
N SER A 66 53.17 60.70 7.83
CA SER A 66 53.75 59.37 7.84
C SER A 66 54.26 59.03 9.23
N ALA A 67 54.33 57.75 9.58
CA ALA A 67 55.07 57.30 10.75
C ALA A 67 55.94 56.16 10.23
N GLN A 68 57.22 56.42 10.00
CA GLN A 68 58.10 55.45 9.33
C GLN A 68 58.65 54.39 10.29
N SER A 69 58.61 54.66 11.61
CA SER A 69 58.94 53.72 12.67
C SER A 69 58.19 54.08 13.97
N GLY A 70 57.68 53.08 14.70
CA GLY A 70 56.91 53.27 15.94
C GLY A 70 55.39 53.06 15.78
N SER A 71 54.64 53.08 16.89
CA SER A 71 53.17 53.04 16.87
C SER A 71 52.59 54.43 17.10
N VAL A 72 51.49 54.76 16.42
CA VAL A 72 50.71 55.97 16.72
C VAL A 72 49.88 55.69 17.98
N LEU A 73 50.17 56.38 19.09
CA LEU A 73 49.50 56.18 20.37
C LEU A 73 48.67 57.40 20.75
N GLY A 74 47.46 57.19 21.27
CA GLY A 74 46.61 58.26 21.79
C GLY A 74 45.43 57.74 22.62
N ASN A 75 44.87 58.58 23.47
CA ASN A 75 43.60 58.28 24.15
C ASN A 75 42.44 58.47 23.18
N SER A 76 42.44 59.58 22.45
CA SER A 76 41.53 59.84 21.36
C SER A 76 42.26 60.53 20.21
N LEU A 77 41.88 60.27 18.97
CA LEU A 77 42.46 60.89 17.78
C LEU A 77 41.34 61.39 16.87
N THR A 78 41.22 62.71 16.73
CA THR A 78 40.28 63.36 15.82
C THR A 78 41.03 63.86 14.59
N VAL A 79 40.56 63.45 13.41
CA VAL A 79 41.15 63.75 12.11
C VAL A 79 40.16 64.56 11.28
N GLY A 80 40.53 65.79 10.96
CA GLY A 80 39.72 66.76 10.22
C GLY A 80 38.92 67.71 11.11
N ASN A 81 38.78 68.96 10.65
CA ASN A 81 37.64 69.86 10.90
C ASN A 81 37.36 70.80 9.69
N ALA A 82 38.17 70.68 8.62
CA ALA A 82 38.26 71.56 7.47
C ALA A 82 38.39 70.72 6.19
N GLN A 83 37.89 71.23 5.06
CA GLN A 83 37.74 70.45 3.83
C GLN A 83 39.07 69.91 3.27
N ASN A 84 39.09 68.63 2.86
CA ASN A 84 40.16 67.93 2.15
C ASN A 84 41.44 67.63 2.95
N LEU A 85 41.31 66.92 4.07
CA LEU A 85 42.46 66.36 4.78
C LEU A 85 42.76 64.94 4.28
N THR A 86 44.03 64.58 4.04
CA THR A 86 44.43 63.21 3.66
C THR A 86 45.50 62.70 4.63
N LEU A 87 45.14 61.79 5.54
CA LEU A 87 46.09 61.18 6.49
C LEU A 87 46.61 59.85 5.94
N ASP A 88 47.92 59.70 5.68
CA ASP A 88 48.55 58.45 5.21
C ASP A 88 49.29 57.69 6.33
N ILE A 89 48.66 56.73 6.99
CA ILE A 89 49.29 55.99 8.11
C ILE A 89 50.09 54.79 7.58
N TYR A 90 51.38 54.68 7.94
CA TYR A 90 52.28 53.61 7.45
C TYR A 90 52.64 52.51 8.47
N VAL A 91 52.16 52.59 9.72
CA VAL A 91 52.51 51.72 10.86
C VAL A 91 51.28 51.44 11.74
N ASN A 92 51.44 50.65 12.81
CA ASN A 92 50.38 50.35 13.78
C ASN A 92 49.91 51.62 14.49
N THR A 93 48.59 51.78 14.63
CA THR A 93 47.92 52.85 15.37
C THR A 93 47.06 52.24 16.47
N GLU A 94 47.30 52.66 17.70
CA GLU A 94 46.54 52.24 18.88
C GLU A 94 45.96 53.47 19.58
N VAL A 95 44.63 53.57 19.57
CA VAL A 95 43.84 54.61 20.23
C VAL A 95 42.98 53.97 21.31
N THR A 96 43.17 54.32 22.59
CA THR A 96 42.51 53.56 23.68
C THR A 96 41.02 53.88 23.86
N ASN A 97 40.56 55.06 23.45
CA ASN A 97 39.15 55.45 23.46
C ASN A 97 38.64 55.75 22.04
N THR A 98 38.70 56.99 21.55
CA THR A 98 37.93 57.39 20.34
C THR A 98 38.83 57.76 19.16
N PHE A 99 38.72 57.08 18.03
CA PHE A 99 39.24 57.54 16.74
C PHE A 99 38.10 58.19 15.95
N GLU A 100 38.14 59.48 15.70
CA GLU A 100 37.11 60.25 15.01
C GLU A 100 37.65 60.83 13.70
N ILE A 101 36.94 60.65 12.60
CA ILE A 101 37.21 61.35 11.34
C ILE A 101 36.04 62.28 11.07
N GLN A 102 36.29 63.56 10.91
CA GLN A 102 35.25 64.56 10.63
C GLN A 102 35.01 64.71 9.12
N LEU A 103 33.92 65.38 8.74
CA LEU A 103 33.47 65.54 7.34
C LEU A 103 34.59 65.93 6.36
N ASN A 104 34.52 65.41 5.13
CA ASN A 104 35.43 65.73 4.02
C ASN A 104 36.92 65.44 4.28
N SER A 105 37.22 64.48 5.17
CA SER A 105 38.58 64.02 5.46
C SER A 105 38.78 62.58 4.96
N THR A 106 39.85 62.36 4.23
CA THR A 106 40.35 61.07 3.75
C THR A 106 41.41 60.53 4.70
N VAL A 107 41.37 59.23 5.02
CA VAL A 107 42.43 58.54 5.75
C VAL A 107 42.84 57.33 4.94
N ASN A 108 44.05 57.34 4.39
CA ASN A 108 44.65 56.15 3.78
C ASN A 108 45.55 55.48 4.81
N MET A 109 45.52 54.16 4.91
CA MET A 109 46.55 53.43 5.63
C MET A 109 47.37 52.68 4.60
N ASN A 110 48.62 53.06 4.39
CA ASN A 110 49.44 52.48 3.33
C ASN A 110 50.49 51.54 3.94
N THR A 111 50.70 50.36 3.36
CA THR A 111 51.85 49.52 3.72
C THR A 111 53.12 50.08 3.06
N LEU A 112 54.20 50.27 3.81
CA LEU A 112 55.52 50.54 3.21
C LEU A 112 55.88 49.39 2.27
N SER A 113 56.33 49.71 1.04
CA SER A 113 56.68 48.73 0.00
C SER A 113 57.82 47.77 0.36
N ALA A 114 58.45 47.93 1.54
CA ALA A 114 59.56 47.11 2.03
C ALA A 114 59.38 46.54 3.45
N GLY A 115 58.23 46.76 4.13
CA GLY A 115 58.01 46.32 5.51
C GLY A 115 57.05 45.14 5.63
N THR A 116 57.41 44.11 6.40
CA THR A 116 56.55 42.94 6.69
C THR A 116 55.41 43.23 7.68
N GLY A 117 55.33 44.44 8.23
CA GLY A 117 54.28 44.86 9.15
C GLY A 117 52.99 45.25 8.42
N THR A 118 51.88 44.62 8.76
CA THR A 118 50.55 45.01 8.29
C THR A 118 50.00 46.07 9.26
N PRO A 119 49.69 47.31 8.83
CA PRO A 119 49.22 48.36 9.74
C PRO A 119 47.90 47.95 10.40
N THR A 120 47.86 48.05 11.73
CA THR A 120 46.69 47.72 12.56
C THR A 120 46.14 49.00 13.20
N LEU A 121 44.84 49.28 13.09
CA LEU A 121 44.16 50.32 13.87
C LEU A 121 43.35 49.65 14.99
N LYS A 122 43.69 49.96 16.25
CA LYS A 122 42.90 49.58 17.44
C LYS A 122 42.23 50.82 18.01
N ALA A 123 40.91 50.82 18.14
CA ALA A 123 40.14 51.89 18.79
C ALA A 123 39.09 51.28 19.73
N LYS A 124 38.68 51.98 20.79
CA LYS A 124 37.46 51.56 21.52
C LYS A 124 36.22 52.04 20.76
N THR A 125 36.18 53.29 20.33
CA THR A 125 35.08 53.88 19.56
C THR A 125 35.62 54.45 18.26
N LEU A 126 34.97 54.14 17.14
CA LEU A 126 35.32 54.68 15.82
C LEU A 126 34.19 55.58 15.33
N LYS A 127 34.46 56.88 15.17
CA LYS A 127 33.49 57.86 14.65
C LYS A 127 33.90 58.30 13.25
N ILE A 128 32.96 58.32 12.31
CA ILE A 128 33.28 58.64 10.91
C ILE A 128 32.26 59.64 10.33
N GLY A 129 32.76 60.69 9.67
CA GLY A 129 32.00 61.76 9.04
C GLY A 129 31.55 61.47 7.59
N GLN A 130 30.71 62.36 7.05
CA GLN A 130 29.87 62.16 5.84
C GLN A 130 30.54 61.75 4.51
N THR A 131 31.87 61.82 4.35
CA THR A 131 32.54 61.69 3.03
C THR A 131 33.96 61.13 3.12
N SER A 132 34.26 60.33 4.14
CA SER A 132 35.60 59.80 4.33
C SER A 132 35.93 58.64 3.38
N ASN A 133 36.95 58.81 2.54
CA ASN A 133 37.54 57.70 1.79
C ASN A 133 38.52 56.94 2.69
N PHE A 134 38.35 55.61 2.76
CA PHE A 134 39.25 54.69 3.45
C PHE A 134 39.91 53.77 2.44
N ASN A 135 41.23 53.85 2.30
CA ASN A 135 42.00 52.99 1.41
C ASN A 135 43.03 52.15 2.18
N ASN A 136 43.24 50.90 1.73
CA ASN A 136 44.41 50.04 2.04
C ASN A 136 44.56 49.49 3.50
N PHE A 137 43.48 49.16 4.22
CA PHE A 137 43.59 48.60 5.59
C PHE A 137 44.23 47.21 5.65
N GLY A 138 45.11 47.02 6.62
CA GLY A 138 45.60 45.73 7.03
C GLY A 138 44.66 45.01 8.00
N PHE A 139 44.59 45.53 9.24
CA PHE A 139 43.70 45.06 10.31
C PHE A 139 42.96 46.25 10.95
N LEU A 140 41.65 46.15 11.13
CA LEU A 140 40.84 47.10 11.91
C LEU A 140 40.18 46.34 13.07
N SER A 141 40.48 46.69 14.32
CA SER A 141 39.80 46.12 15.49
C SER A 141 39.17 47.19 16.38
N SER A 142 37.88 47.08 16.68
CA SER A 142 37.19 47.97 17.63
C SER A 142 36.55 47.20 18.78
N ASN A 143 36.72 47.68 20.01
CA ASN A 143 36.14 47.06 21.22
C ASN A 143 34.82 47.72 21.68
N ALA A 144 34.34 48.77 21.01
CA ALA A 144 33.05 49.46 21.23
C ALA A 144 32.56 50.19 19.96
N ASP A 145 31.45 50.94 20.11
CA ASP A 145 30.56 51.47 19.05
C ASP A 145 31.25 52.12 17.84
N ILE A 146 30.75 51.80 16.64
CA ILE A 146 31.00 52.56 15.41
C ILE A 146 29.83 53.51 15.21
N LEU A 147 30.07 54.81 15.36
CA LEU A 147 29.07 55.87 15.16
C LEU A 147 29.37 56.59 13.85
N ASN A 148 28.54 56.40 12.83
CA ASN A 148 28.62 57.12 11.58
C ASN A 148 27.51 58.17 11.55
N TYR A 149 27.82 59.38 11.06
CA TYR A 149 26.90 60.52 11.04
C TYR A 149 26.52 60.97 9.61
N GLY A 150 26.65 60.10 8.59
CA GLY A 150 26.52 60.51 7.19
C GLY A 150 25.80 59.62 6.19
N THR A 151 25.28 60.25 5.13
CA THR A 151 24.28 59.69 4.20
C THR A 151 24.80 58.67 3.17
N SER A 152 26.12 58.50 3.01
CA SER A 152 26.66 57.39 2.22
C SER A 152 28.05 56.99 2.70
N PHE A 153 28.25 55.68 2.90
CA PHE A 153 29.54 55.11 3.28
C PHE A 153 29.92 54.03 2.27
N ASN A 154 30.89 54.34 1.40
CA ASN A 154 31.39 53.43 0.36
C ASN A 154 32.79 52.94 0.73
N TYR A 155 32.90 51.68 1.15
CA TYR A 155 34.18 51.01 1.31
C TYR A 155 34.60 50.41 -0.03
N ASN A 156 35.52 51.05 -0.75
CA ASN A 156 36.20 50.42 -1.89
C ASN A 156 37.52 49.81 -1.40
N ILE A 157 37.43 48.76 -0.57
CA ILE A 157 38.62 48.20 0.07
C ILE A 157 39.22 47.13 -0.83
N SER A 158 40.24 47.47 -1.61
CA SER A 158 40.94 46.51 -2.46
C SER A 158 41.97 45.63 -1.70
N LYS A 159 42.20 45.84 -0.39
CA LYS A 159 43.30 45.21 0.39
C LYS A 159 43.02 44.80 1.85
N LEU A 160 41.76 44.74 2.32
CA LEU A 160 41.44 44.42 3.72
C LEU A 160 41.87 42.99 4.09
N LYS A 161 42.73 42.78 5.10
CA LYS A 161 43.01 41.41 5.60
C LYS A 161 42.05 40.97 6.69
N ALA A 162 41.69 41.84 7.64
CA ALA A 162 40.58 41.56 8.56
C ALA A 162 39.96 42.81 9.22
N PHE A 163 38.69 42.69 9.61
CA PHE A 163 37.91 43.60 10.42
C PHE A 163 37.32 42.84 11.61
N TYR A 164 37.69 43.20 12.83
CA TYR A 164 37.17 42.62 14.06
C TYR A 164 36.41 43.69 14.84
N ASN A 165 35.13 43.47 15.13
CA ASN A 165 34.39 44.34 16.03
C ASN A 165 33.82 43.51 17.18
N GLU A 166 34.28 43.77 18.40
CA GLU A 166 33.82 43.12 19.65
C GLU A 166 32.84 44.02 20.45
N GLY A 167 32.52 45.19 19.93
CA GLY A 167 31.60 46.16 20.52
C GLY A 167 30.16 46.03 20.02
N PHE A 168 29.24 46.73 20.68
CA PHE A 168 27.90 46.94 20.11
C PHE A 168 28.01 47.82 18.85
N LEU A 169 27.21 47.55 17.83
CA LEU A 169 27.02 48.50 16.73
C LEU A 169 25.68 49.21 17.01
N THR A 170 25.66 50.07 18.03
CA THR A 170 24.45 50.79 18.43
C THR A 170 24.15 51.91 17.43
N SER A 171 23.04 51.74 16.70
CA SER A 171 22.42 52.71 15.79
C SER A 171 23.28 53.20 14.62
N LEU A 172 23.14 52.55 13.47
CA LEU A 172 23.17 53.24 12.18
C LEU A 172 21.76 53.78 11.91
N GLU A 173 21.39 54.87 12.57
CA GLU A 173 20.26 55.69 12.13
C GLU A 173 20.76 56.57 10.97
N ASP A 174 19.99 56.64 9.86
CA ASP A 174 20.23 57.49 8.68
C ASP A 174 21.23 57.04 7.59
N ILE A 175 21.73 55.79 7.58
CA ILE A 175 22.87 55.43 6.72
C ILE A 175 22.66 54.14 5.93
N GLY A 176 22.77 54.26 4.61
CA GLY A 176 23.10 53.13 3.76
C GLY A 176 24.54 52.70 4.01
N PHE A 177 24.72 51.54 4.64
CA PHE A 177 26.01 50.87 4.77
C PHE A 177 26.15 49.78 3.70
N GLY A 178 26.96 50.06 2.67
CA GLY A 178 27.35 49.09 1.65
C GLY A 178 28.80 48.68 1.80
N ILE A 179 29.06 47.48 2.35
CA ILE A 179 30.37 46.84 2.17
C ILE A 179 30.34 46.13 0.82
N GLN A 180 31.07 46.68 -0.15
CA GLN A 180 31.32 46.00 -1.42
C GLN A 180 32.78 45.51 -1.43
N LEU A 181 32.98 44.21 -1.14
CA LEU A 181 34.30 43.58 -1.28
C LEU A 181 34.52 43.23 -2.75
N ILE A 182 35.09 44.16 -3.52
CA ILE A 182 35.34 43.99 -4.95
C ILE A 182 36.74 43.35 -5.15
N ASN A 183 36.78 42.18 -5.79
CA ASN A 183 37.96 41.40 -6.26
C ASN A 183 38.79 40.66 -5.19
N ASN A 184 38.95 39.33 -5.30
CA ASN A 184 40.02 38.46 -4.74
C ASN A 184 40.72 38.86 -3.41
N ILE A 185 39.98 39.35 -2.41
CA ILE A 185 40.55 39.75 -1.11
C ILE A 185 40.32 38.62 -0.09
N SER A 186 41.40 38.13 0.52
CA SER A 186 41.39 37.20 1.67
C SER A 186 41.13 37.95 2.97
N GLY A 187 39.96 38.59 3.06
CA GLY A 187 39.54 39.41 4.19
C GLY A 187 38.61 38.67 5.13
N GLU A 188 38.84 38.74 6.45
CA GLU A 188 37.93 38.23 7.48
C GLU A 188 37.16 39.36 8.17
N ILE A 189 35.83 39.32 8.20
CA ILE A 189 34.97 40.24 8.95
C ILE A 189 34.35 39.46 10.11
N ARG A 190 34.65 39.82 11.37
CA ARG A 190 33.98 39.26 12.55
C ARG A 190 33.19 40.34 13.28
N PHE A 191 31.93 40.08 13.55
CA PHE A 191 31.11 40.86 14.47
C PHE A 191 30.82 40.00 15.72
N SER A 192 31.21 40.51 16.89
CA SER A 192 30.87 39.93 18.20
C SER A 192 30.05 40.96 18.99
N GLY A 193 28.72 40.90 18.89
CA GLY A 193 27.79 41.86 19.51
C GLY A 193 26.53 42.15 18.67
N LEU A 194 25.52 42.80 19.26
CA LEU A 194 24.30 43.21 18.56
C LEU A 194 24.67 44.25 17.47
N VAL A 195 24.39 43.91 16.21
CA VAL A 195 24.41 44.82 15.06
C VAL A 195 22.97 45.14 14.73
N THR A 196 22.53 46.40 14.82
CA THR A 196 21.20 46.80 14.38
C THR A 196 21.33 47.77 13.22
N MET A 197 20.95 47.32 12.02
CA MET A 197 20.81 48.17 10.83
C MET A 197 19.33 48.46 10.65
N LYS A 198 18.88 49.70 10.88
CA LYS A 198 17.49 50.12 10.66
C LYS A 198 17.44 51.10 9.50
N GLN A 199 16.71 50.75 8.44
CA GLN A 199 16.29 51.75 7.47
C GLN A 199 15.26 52.69 8.13
N PRO A 200 15.48 54.02 8.17
CA PRO A 200 14.54 54.95 8.80
C PRO A 200 13.20 55.01 8.04
N ALA A 201 12.11 55.22 8.78
CA ALA A 201 10.79 55.40 8.21
C ALA A 201 10.71 56.77 7.51
N GLY A 202 10.43 56.78 6.19
CA GLY A 202 10.14 58.01 5.44
C GLY A 202 11.23 58.52 4.50
N LEU A 203 12.41 57.89 4.40
CA LEU A 203 13.36 58.21 3.33
C LEU A 203 12.97 57.50 2.01
N PRO A 204 13.12 58.15 0.84
CA PRO A 204 12.90 57.50 -0.45
C PRO A 204 13.85 56.29 -0.56
N VAL A 205 13.28 55.15 -0.97
CA VAL A 205 14.04 53.94 -1.26
C VAL A 205 15.21 54.32 -2.18
N PRO A 206 16.46 53.92 -1.86
CA PRO A 206 17.58 54.16 -2.76
C PRO A 206 17.22 53.68 -4.17
N PRO A 207 17.54 54.41 -5.25
CA PRO A 207 17.24 53.97 -6.60
C PRO A 207 17.77 52.54 -6.82
N ALA A 208 17.00 51.72 -7.55
CA ALA A 208 17.32 50.32 -7.81
C ALA A 208 18.81 50.17 -8.18
N GLY A 209 19.60 49.58 -7.28
CA GLY A 209 21.06 49.46 -7.41
C GLY A 209 21.87 49.96 -6.21
N ALA A 210 21.29 50.73 -5.30
CA ALA A 210 22.00 51.21 -4.12
C ALA A 210 21.96 50.23 -2.93
N GLN A 211 23.13 49.62 -2.73
CA GLN A 211 23.67 48.92 -1.56
C GLN A 211 23.15 47.51 -1.24
N LEU A 212 23.99 46.55 -1.64
CA LEU A 212 23.90 45.12 -1.37
C LEU A 212 25.24 44.70 -0.77
N MET A 213 25.23 44.00 0.37
CA MET A 213 26.45 43.31 0.81
C MET A 213 26.72 42.15 -0.15
N SER A 214 27.93 42.09 -0.68
CA SER A 214 28.40 41.00 -1.54
C SER A 214 29.77 40.51 -1.06
N PHE A 215 29.87 39.21 -0.83
CA PHE A 215 31.10 38.52 -0.43
C PHE A 215 31.64 37.76 -1.64
N LYS A 216 32.86 38.07 -2.08
CA LYS A 216 33.51 37.44 -3.25
C LYS A 216 34.91 36.94 -2.89
N GLY A 217 35.46 36.01 -3.67
CA GLY A 217 36.84 35.51 -3.48
C GLY A 217 36.97 34.62 -2.25
N THR A 218 37.99 34.83 -1.41
CA THR A 218 38.26 34.07 -0.18
C THR A 218 37.76 34.77 1.09
N SER A 219 36.81 35.71 0.94
CA SER A 219 36.30 36.52 2.05
C SER A 219 35.53 35.67 3.07
N LYS A 220 35.74 35.93 4.36
CA LYS A 220 35.05 35.23 5.44
C LYS A 220 34.28 36.24 6.29
N ALA A 221 33.01 35.99 6.56
CA ALA A 221 32.16 36.82 7.40
C ALA A 221 31.57 35.96 8.51
N TYR A 222 31.92 36.27 9.76
CA TYR A 222 31.47 35.57 10.95
C TYR A 222 30.61 36.51 11.79
N PHE A 223 29.35 36.14 11.99
CA PHE A 223 28.44 36.83 12.90
C PHE A 223 28.24 35.93 14.12
N ASN A 224 28.71 36.41 15.27
CA ASN A 224 28.68 35.69 16.53
C ASN A 224 28.09 36.62 17.59
N ALA A 225 26.76 36.72 17.67
CA ALA A 225 26.15 37.53 18.72
C ALA A 225 24.86 36.93 19.28
N VAL A 226 24.75 37.04 20.60
CA VAL A 226 23.52 36.82 21.36
C VAL A 226 22.60 38.01 21.05
N ASP A 227 21.41 37.76 20.49
CA ASP A 227 20.34 38.73 20.22
C ASP A 227 20.42 39.63 18.96
N LEU A 228 21.03 39.20 17.85
CA LEU A 228 20.93 39.98 16.59
C LEU A 228 19.47 40.11 16.09
N LEU A 229 18.92 41.32 16.09
CA LEU A 229 17.73 41.73 15.31
C LEU A 229 18.17 42.74 14.24
N SER A 230 19.04 42.31 13.33
CA SER A 230 19.45 43.10 12.16
C SER A 230 18.63 42.73 10.94
N GLU A 231 18.20 43.76 10.22
CA GLU A 231 17.70 43.63 8.85
C GLU A 231 18.88 43.75 7.88
N PHE A 232 19.24 42.67 7.19
CA PHE A 232 20.30 42.66 6.18
C PHE A 232 19.73 42.55 4.76
N ASP A 233 20.43 43.13 3.79
CA ASP A 233 20.20 42.90 2.35
C ASP A 233 21.50 42.36 1.72
N ILE A 234 21.67 41.03 1.77
CA ILE A 234 22.81 40.33 1.14
C ILE A 234 22.36 39.81 -0.22
N HIS A 235 23.12 40.11 -1.27
CA HIS A 235 22.78 39.70 -2.64
C HIS A 235 23.56 38.48 -3.13
N GLU A 236 24.86 38.42 -2.87
CA GLU A 236 25.73 37.37 -3.43
C GLU A 236 26.86 36.96 -2.47
N VAL A 237 27.11 35.66 -2.34
CA VAL A 237 28.28 35.02 -1.72
C VAL A 237 28.94 34.12 -2.77
N ILE A 238 30.07 34.51 -3.35
CA ILE A 238 30.67 33.86 -4.53
C ILE A 238 32.16 33.52 -4.31
N GLY A 239 32.62 32.39 -4.86
CA GLY A 239 34.04 32.03 -4.86
C GLY A 239 34.36 31.01 -3.77
N GLU A 240 35.34 31.27 -2.91
CA GLU A 240 35.65 30.51 -1.69
C GLU A 240 35.14 31.25 -0.43
N ALA A 241 34.15 32.14 -0.61
CA ALA A 241 33.68 33.00 0.46
C ALA A 241 32.87 32.20 1.50
N GLN A 242 33.03 32.54 2.78
CA GLN A 242 32.30 31.91 3.88
C GLN A 242 31.44 32.93 4.61
N LEU A 243 30.16 32.64 4.79
CA LEU A 243 29.24 33.42 5.62
C LEU A 243 28.72 32.51 6.73
N GLN A 244 29.09 32.79 7.98
CA GLN A 244 28.71 31.99 9.14
C GLN A 244 27.91 32.81 10.15
N LEU A 245 26.77 32.29 10.58
CA LEU A 245 25.95 32.79 11.70
C LEU A 245 26.09 31.81 12.87
N SER A 246 26.33 32.32 14.09
CA SER A 246 26.65 31.48 15.25
C SER A 246 26.14 31.97 16.59
N ASN A 247 26.04 31.06 17.57
CA ASN A 247 25.75 31.33 18.98
C ASN A 247 24.43 32.08 19.24
N ASN A 248 23.31 31.46 18.85
CA ASN A 248 21.95 32.03 18.98
C ASN A 248 21.72 33.30 18.12
N SER A 249 22.47 33.47 17.03
CA SER A 249 22.28 34.61 16.12
C SER A 249 20.96 34.49 15.38
N ILE A 250 20.19 35.58 15.29
CA ILE A 250 19.04 35.69 14.39
C ILE A 250 19.42 36.67 13.26
N ALA A 251 19.30 36.24 12.01
CA ALA A 251 19.44 37.12 10.85
C ALA A 251 18.09 37.26 10.17
N LYS A 252 17.61 38.50 9.99
CA LYS A 252 16.41 38.76 9.19
C LYS A 252 16.84 39.46 7.91
N PHE A 253 16.63 38.81 6.77
CA PHE A 253 16.79 39.42 5.46
C PHE A 253 15.44 40.00 5.05
N ILE A 254 15.34 41.33 5.06
CA ILE A 254 14.08 42.05 4.79
C ILE A 254 14.28 42.98 3.60
N ASN A 255 13.54 42.71 2.53
CA ASN A 255 13.43 43.62 1.41
C ASN A 255 12.34 44.67 1.70
N LYS A 256 12.75 45.86 2.15
CA LYS A 256 11.87 46.97 2.59
C LYS A 256 11.34 47.89 1.48
N VAL A 257 11.38 47.50 0.20
CA VAL A 257 10.82 48.33 -0.89
C VAL A 257 9.32 48.56 -0.67
N GLN A 258 8.97 49.76 -0.16
CA GLN A 258 7.62 50.09 0.35
C GLN A 258 6.57 50.41 -0.72
N ASN A 259 6.95 50.60 -2.00
CA ASN A 259 6.03 51.16 -3.01
C ASN A 259 6.01 50.48 -4.40
N ALA A 260 6.40 49.20 -4.50
CA ALA A 260 6.23 48.46 -5.75
C ALA A 260 5.78 47.02 -5.48
N THR A 261 4.80 46.57 -6.24
CA THR A 261 4.42 45.16 -6.44
C THR A 261 5.58 44.19 -6.25
N ALA A 262 5.50 43.33 -5.22
CA ALA A 262 6.20 42.06 -5.03
C ALA A 262 7.55 41.83 -5.76
N ILE A 263 8.54 42.71 -5.61
CA ILE A 263 9.89 42.43 -6.15
C ILE A 263 10.56 41.36 -5.28
N ILE A 264 10.60 40.12 -5.77
CA ILE A 264 11.31 39.00 -5.18
C ILE A 264 12.79 39.11 -5.57
N ARG A 265 13.71 39.12 -4.59
CA ARG A 265 15.16 39.26 -4.86
C ARG A 265 15.90 37.92 -4.79
N PRO A 266 16.79 37.60 -5.74
CA PRO A 266 17.67 36.45 -5.61
C PRO A 266 18.82 36.76 -4.63
N MET A 267 19.05 35.85 -3.68
CA MET A 267 20.29 35.69 -2.94
C MET A 267 21.05 34.52 -3.55
N ARG A 268 22.28 34.73 -4.04
CA ARG A 268 23.06 33.71 -4.74
C ARG A 268 24.29 33.29 -3.92
N ILE A 269 24.44 31.99 -3.68
CA ILE A 269 25.63 31.36 -3.10
C ILE A 269 26.25 30.48 -4.19
N ALA A 270 27.45 30.79 -4.68
CA ALA A 270 28.04 30.09 -5.83
C ALA A 270 29.56 29.92 -5.74
N GLY A 271 30.12 29.00 -6.53
CA GLY A 271 31.52 28.60 -6.41
C GLY A 271 31.72 27.67 -5.22
N ASN A 272 32.94 27.53 -4.71
CA ASN A 272 33.23 26.80 -3.47
C ASN A 272 32.80 27.56 -2.19
N ALA A 273 31.76 28.40 -2.27
CA ALA A 273 31.30 29.23 -1.17
C ALA A 273 30.54 28.40 -0.12
N GLN A 274 30.58 28.83 1.14
CA GLN A 274 29.87 28.18 2.24
C GLN A 274 28.98 29.18 2.98
N TYR A 275 27.70 28.85 3.13
CA TYR A 275 26.78 29.54 4.05
C TYR A 275 26.42 28.61 5.19
N GLU A 276 26.68 29.03 6.42
CA GLU A 276 26.57 28.18 7.60
C GLU A 276 25.74 28.84 8.70
N LEU A 277 24.70 28.16 9.16
CA LEU A 277 23.99 28.46 10.41
C LEU A 277 24.46 27.45 11.45
N THR A 278 25.08 27.91 12.54
CA THR A 278 25.51 27.03 13.65
C THR A 278 24.58 27.17 14.86
N THR A 279 24.76 26.28 15.84
CA THR A 279 23.83 25.97 16.94
C THR A 279 22.89 27.10 17.37
N ASN A 280 21.59 26.80 17.35
CA ASN A 280 20.47 27.67 17.75
C ASN A 280 20.33 28.98 16.92
N SER A 281 20.93 29.08 15.73
CA SER A 281 20.82 30.28 14.90
C SER A 281 19.61 30.23 13.97
N SER A 282 18.98 31.38 13.70
CA SER A 282 17.84 31.47 12.78
C SER A 282 18.09 32.47 11.66
N ALA A 283 17.71 32.14 10.43
CA ALA A 283 17.75 33.02 9.28
C ALA A 283 16.35 33.12 8.64
N PHE A 284 15.81 34.33 8.51
CA PHE A 284 14.50 34.59 7.91
C PHE A 284 14.66 35.43 6.65
N MET A 285 14.32 34.89 5.48
CA MET A 285 14.47 35.54 4.18
C MET A 285 13.11 35.91 3.57
N ASN A 286 12.61 37.11 3.88
CA ASN A 286 11.31 37.58 3.43
C ASN A 286 11.41 38.36 2.10
N LYS A 287 10.65 37.91 1.08
CA LYS A 287 10.71 38.32 -0.34
C LYS A 287 12.04 38.00 -1.05
N TYR A 288 12.65 36.87 -0.72
CA TYR A 288 13.87 36.38 -1.38
C TYR A 288 13.71 34.98 -1.97
N MET A 289 14.39 34.74 -3.10
CA MET A 289 14.75 33.41 -3.57
C MET A 289 16.18 33.11 -3.17
N LEU A 290 16.46 31.91 -2.68
CA LEU A 290 17.81 31.47 -2.33
C LEU A 290 18.33 30.50 -3.41
N PHE A 291 19.40 30.88 -4.11
CA PHE A 291 20.06 30.04 -5.11
C PHE A 291 21.42 29.57 -4.57
N ILE A 292 21.64 28.27 -4.48
CA ILE A 292 22.91 27.64 -4.14
C ILE A 292 23.41 26.91 -5.40
N GLU A 293 24.58 27.27 -5.91
CA GLU A 293 25.05 26.86 -7.23
C GLU A 293 26.55 26.51 -7.22
N ASP A 294 27.05 25.87 -8.28
CA ASP A 294 28.47 25.75 -8.63
C ASP A 294 29.43 25.31 -7.48
N ASN A 295 29.24 24.13 -6.89
CA ASN A 295 29.97 23.58 -5.71
C ASN A 295 29.67 24.23 -4.34
N ALA A 296 28.75 25.20 -4.25
CA ALA A 296 28.52 25.88 -2.97
C ALA A 296 27.88 24.94 -1.93
N THR A 297 28.15 25.16 -0.65
CA THR A 297 27.61 24.38 0.46
C THR A 297 26.76 25.23 1.40
N LEU A 298 25.54 24.76 1.70
CA LEU A 298 24.71 25.23 2.81
C LEU A 298 24.87 24.28 4.01
N VAL A 299 25.21 24.79 5.19
CA VAL A 299 25.32 24.00 6.43
C VAL A 299 24.31 24.53 7.46
N LEU A 300 23.49 23.63 8.02
CA LEU A 300 22.56 23.91 9.11
C LEU A 300 22.94 23.04 10.31
N GLY A 301 23.48 23.63 11.37
CA GLY A 301 23.78 22.95 12.62
C GLY A 301 22.57 22.79 13.54
N ASP A 302 22.85 22.30 14.76
CA ASP A 302 21.81 21.87 15.70
C ASP A 302 20.81 22.99 16.06
N ASN A 303 19.51 22.69 16.01
CA ASN A 303 18.44 23.64 16.31
C ASN A 303 18.48 24.93 15.47
N CYS A 304 19.12 24.91 14.31
CA CYS A 304 19.08 26.04 13.39
C CYS A 304 17.72 26.13 12.67
N TYR A 305 17.31 27.34 12.29
CA TYR A 305 16.09 27.54 11.52
C TYR A 305 16.29 28.47 10.32
N LEU A 306 16.23 27.93 9.10
CA LEU A 306 16.21 28.70 7.86
C LEU A 306 14.78 28.79 7.32
N ASN A 307 14.22 29.99 7.22
CA ASN A 307 12.91 30.22 6.61
C ASN A 307 13.06 31.13 5.39
N VAL A 308 12.68 30.65 4.21
CA VAL A 308 12.68 31.42 2.96
C VAL A 308 11.24 31.59 2.47
N SER A 309 10.80 32.83 2.31
CA SER A 309 9.41 33.11 1.89
C SER A 309 9.09 32.72 0.43
N HIS A 310 10.11 32.57 -0.42
CA HIS A 310 9.96 32.12 -1.81
C HIS A 310 10.88 30.93 -2.07
N ARG A 311 11.33 30.73 -3.32
CA ARG A 311 12.01 29.52 -3.77
C ARG A 311 13.39 29.33 -3.15
N ILE A 312 13.72 28.09 -2.79
CA ILE A 312 15.09 27.63 -2.55
C ILE A 312 15.49 26.72 -3.71
N SER A 313 16.65 26.97 -4.34
CA SER A 313 17.12 26.19 -5.48
C SER A 313 18.59 25.83 -5.32
N PHE A 314 18.88 24.53 -5.34
CA PHE A 314 20.22 23.96 -5.45
C PHE A 314 20.46 23.57 -6.91
N LYS A 315 21.60 23.94 -7.49
CA LYS A 315 21.98 23.59 -8.86
C LYS A 315 23.44 23.14 -8.97
N SER A 316 23.78 22.62 -10.15
CA SER A 316 25.12 22.14 -10.50
C SER A 316 25.56 21.03 -9.54
N THR A 317 26.61 21.26 -8.76
CA THR A 317 27.24 20.33 -7.80
C THR A 317 27.13 20.86 -6.37
N SER A 318 26.21 21.79 -6.11
CA SER A 318 26.01 22.35 -4.78
C SER A 318 25.49 21.31 -3.77
N ARG A 319 25.67 21.61 -2.49
CA ARG A 319 25.38 20.71 -1.38
C ARG A 319 24.61 21.39 -0.26
N VAL A 320 23.74 20.64 0.43
CA VAL A 320 23.22 20.99 1.75
C VAL A 320 23.56 19.90 2.77
N ILE A 321 24.00 20.31 3.95
CA ILE A 321 24.21 19.45 5.12
C ILE A 321 23.40 20.04 6.27
N SER A 322 22.54 19.25 6.90
CA SER A 322 21.79 19.63 8.09
C SER A 322 22.03 18.60 9.20
N HIS A 323 22.45 19.07 10.38
CA HIS A 323 22.55 18.29 11.61
C HIS A 323 21.61 18.95 12.63
N GLY A 324 20.43 18.39 12.90
CA GLY A 324 19.46 19.02 13.80
C GLY A 324 18.80 20.31 13.29
N GLY A 325 19.13 20.74 12.07
CA GLY A 325 18.66 21.99 11.48
C GLY A 325 17.31 21.85 10.76
N LYS A 326 16.51 22.92 10.81
CA LYS A 326 15.18 23.03 10.18
C LYS A 326 15.19 24.03 9.03
N MET A 327 14.72 23.60 7.86
CA MET A 327 14.49 24.43 6.69
C MET A 327 12.99 24.54 6.44
N ALA A 328 12.50 25.74 6.14
CA ALA A 328 11.11 25.98 5.76
C ALA A 328 11.04 26.93 4.58
N SER A 329 10.10 26.68 3.67
CA SER A 329 9.91 27.52 2.50
C SER A 329 8.44 27.64 2.13
N ALA A 330 7.88 28.84 2.00
CA ALA A 330 6.50 28.99 1.53
C ALA A 330 6.33 28.79 0.00
N ALA A 331 7.41 28.42 -0.70
CA ALA A 331 7.45 28.13 -2.12
C ALA A 331 8.36 26.92 -2.41
N PRO A 332 8.62 26.53 -3.67
CA PRO A 332 9.37 25.30 -3.98
C PRO A 332 10.78 25.25 -3.39
N ILE A 333 11.17 24.06 -2.91
CA ILE A 333 12.57 23.69 -2.64
C ILE A 333 12.99 22.68 -3.72
N ILE A 334 13.96 23.03 -4.56
CA ILE A 334 14.33 22.25 -5.74
C ILE A 334 15.84 21.96 -5.78
N PHE A 335 16.20 20.71 -6.02
CA PHE A 335 17.55 20.19 -6.23
C PHE A 335 17.70 19.77 -7.70
N LEU A 336 18.70 20.27 -8.42
CA LEU A 336 18.88 20.02 -9.85
C LEU A 336 20.32 19.59 -10.17
N ASN A 337 20.49 18.82 -11.25
CA ASN A 337 21.79 18.34 -11.74
C ASN A 337 22.47 17.37 -10.75
N GLN A 338 23.70 17.62 -10.32
CA GLN A 338 24.50 16.74 -9.45
C GLN A 338 24.49 17.20 -7.99
N THR A 339 23.42 17.85 -7.55
CA THR A 339 23.32 18.37 -6.18
C THR A 339 23.20 17.27 -5.15
N THR A 340 23.75 17.49 -3.96
CA THR A 340 23.64 16.56 -2.83
C THR A 340 22.97 17.21 -1.63
N GLY A 341 22.14 16.46 -0.91
CA GLY A 341 21.53 16.89 0.34
C GLY A 341 21.61 15.82 1.40
N GLN A 342 22.00 16.18 2.61
CA GLN A 342 22.05 15.28 3.76
C GLN A 342 21.41 15.97 4.95
N PHE A 343 20.33 15.40 5.46
CA PHE A 343 19.62 15.85 6.65
C PHE A 343 19.73 14.74 7.69
N GLU A 344 20.44 15.00 8.79
CA GLU A 344 20.58 14.15 9.96
C GLU A 344 19.91 14.85 11.14
N ASP A 345 18.92 14.21 11.75
CA ASP A 345 18.07 14.82 12.80
C ASP A 345 17.42 16.15 12.37
N GLY A 346 17.42 16.44 11.06
CA GLY A 346 16.99 17.70 10.48
C GLY A 346 15.53 17.66 10.03
N SER A 347 15.05 18.79 9.53
CA SER A 347 13.72 18.82 8.91
C SER A 347 13.59 19.80 7.76
N ILE A 348 12.78 19.43 6.77
CA ILE A 348 12.19 20.35 5.82
C ILE A 348 10.70 20.40 6.12
N VAL A 349 10.16 21.58 6.41
CA VAL A 349 8.73 21.74 6.74
C VAL A 349 8.05 22.81 5.92
N ASN A 350 6.73 22.70 5.81
CA ASN A 350 5.86 23.72 5.24
C ASN A 350 6.20 24.08 3.79
N THR A 351 6.78 23.15 3.03
CA THR A 351 7.08 23.38 1.60
C THR A 351 5.92 22.91 0.73
N PRO A 352 5.34 23.77 -0.12
CA PRO A 352 4.27 23.35 -1.03
C PRO A 352 4.77 22.44 -2.15
N ILE A 353 6.06 22.55 -2.52
CA ILE A 353 6.68 21.75 -3.58
C ILE A 353 8.10 21.36 -3.14
N PHE A 354 8.45 20.12 -3.38
CA PHE A 354 9.80 19.59 -3.22
C PHE A 354 10.17 18.84 -4.51
N GLY A 355 11.34 19.13 -5.07
CA GLY A 355 11.74 18.63 -6.38
C GLY A 355 13.20 18.18 -6.44
N LEU A 356 13.48 17.06 -7.10
CA LEU A 356 14.81 16.57 -7.43
C LEU A 356 14.89 16.24 -8.92
N GLY A 357 15.82 16.85 -9.65
CA GLY A 357 16.06 16.57 -11.06
C GLY A 357 17.54 16.29 -11.37
N GLY A 358 17.83 15.83 -12.58
CA GLY A 358 19.19 15.43 -12.97
C GLY A 358 19.60 14.12 -12.32
N THR A 359 20.74 14.15 -11.64
CA THR A 359 21.31 13.06 -10.84
C THR A 359 21.40 13.48 -9.37
N ALA A 360 20.49 14.36 -8.92
CA ALA A 360 20.51 14.90 -7.56
C ALA A 360 20.22 13.80 -6.54
N VAL A 361 20.91 13.83 -5.40
CA VAL A 361 20.75 12.83 -4.33
C VAL A 361 20.46 13.55 -3.02
N VAL A 362 19.31 13.27 -2.39
CA VAL A 362 18.97 13.82 -1.07
C VAL A 362 18.66 12.67 -0.10
N SER A 363 19.26 12.71 1.08
CA SER A 363 19.06 11.74 2.16
C SER A 363 18.53 12.41 3.42
N PHE A 364 17.53 11.78 4.03
CA PHE A 364 16.95 12.10 5.33
C PHE A 364 17.24 10.94 6.28
N ILE A 365 17.87 11.21 7.42
CA ILE A 365 18.26 10.24 8.44
C ILE A 365 17.73 10.75 9.78
N THR A 366 16.86 9.99 10.44
CA THR A 366 16.15 10.43 11.66
C THR A 366 15.50 11.81 11.50
N SER A 367 15.01 12.11 10.30
CA SER A 367 14.64 13.46 9.89
C SER A 367 13.17 13.54 9.50
N TYR A 368 12.65 14.78 9.39
CA TYR A 368 11.26 15.04 9.02
C TYR A 368 11.16 15.81 7.70
N LEU A 369 10.41 15.26 6.74
CA LEU A 369 10.03 15.94 5.51
C LEU A 369 8.51 16.11 5.48
N ASN A 370 8.03 17.35 5.42
CA ASN A 370 6.61 17.68 5.30
C ASN A 370 6.37 18.53 4.04
N ILE A 371 5.65 17.94 3.08
CA ILE A 371 5.18 18.63 1.87
C ILE A 371 3.71 18.98 2.10
N THR A 372 3.41 20.26 2.24
CA THR A 372 2.05 20.78 2.46
C THR A 372 1.27 20.85 1.15
N ASP A 373 -0.06 20.85 1.22
CA ASP A 373 -0.89 21.14 0.06
C ASP A 373 -0.63 22.59 -0.40
N GLY A 374 -0.08 22.73 -1.60
CA GLY A 374 0.27 24.00 -2.21
C GLY A 374 -0.75 24.43 -3.26
N PRO A 375 -0.85 25.73 -3.61
CA PRO A 375 -1.62 26.14 -4.77
C PRO A 375 -1.13 25.35 -5.99
N ARG A 376 -2.04 24.83 -6.83
CA ARG A 376 -1.67 24.22 -8.12
C ARG A 376 -0.81 25.23 -8.87
N VAL A 377 0.48 24.94 -8.98
CA VAL A 377 1.38 25.82 -9.71
C VAL A 377 1.51 25.23 -11.11
N ASP A 378 1.06 25.97 -12.13
CA ASP A 378 1.10 25.62 -13.56
C ASP A 378 2.53 25.63 -14.12
N ILE A 379 3.52 25.12 -13.39
CA ILE A 379 4.92 25.20 -13.80
C ILE A 379 5.42 23.84 -14.27
N GLU A 380 6.18 23.90 -15.36
CA GLU A 380 7.10 22.88 -15.88
C GLU A 380 8.22 22.48 -14.89
N GLU A 381 8.06 22.78 -13.59
CA GLU A 381 9.04 22.49 -12.54
C GLU A 381 8.86 21.08 -11.98
N VAL A 382 9.98 20.49 -11.55
CA VAL A 382 10.04 19.14 -11.00
C VAL A 382 9.20 19.05 -9.72
N LEU A 383 8.05 18.37 -9.79
CA LEU A 383 7.23 18.00 -8.64
C LEU A 383 7.57 16.58 -8.22
N GLY A 384 8.36 16.42 -7.14
CA GLY A 384 8.84 15.11 -6.66
C GLY A 384 10.22 14.76 -7.22
N LEU A 385 10.37 13.59 -7.86
CA LEU A 385 11.65 13.09 -8.37
C LEU A 385 11.59 12.96 -9.90
N ASN A 386 12.64 13.36 -10.60
CA ASN A 386 12.71 13.30 -12.05
C ASN A 386 14.09 12.83 -12.53
N GLN A 387 14.16 12.36 -13.79
CA GLN A 387 15.38 11.86 -14.44
C GLN A 387 16.04 10.72 -13.66
N SER A 388 17.29 10.86 -13.20
CA SER A 388 18.04 9.84 -12.45
C SER A 388 18.31 10.28 -11.01
N SER A 389 17.43 11.13 -10.46
CA SER A 389 17.54 11.60 -9.08
C SER A 389 17.20 10.51 -8.06
N GLN A 390 17.70 10.68 -6.84
CA GLN A 390 17.55 9.71 -5.75
C GLN A 390 17.11 10.41 -4.46
N LEU A 391 16.06 9.87 -3.83
CA LEU A 391 15.61 10.28 -2.50
C LEU A 391 15.73 9.10 -1.54
N LYS A 392 16.48 9.28 -0.45
CA LYS A 392 16.64 8.31 0.62
C LYS A 392 16.01 8.82 1.93
N ILE A 393 15.20 8.00 2.58
CA ILE A 393 14.52 8.28 3.85
C ILE A 393 14.83 7.12 4.79
N ASP A 394 15.57 7.37 5.87
CA ASP A 394 16.20 6.31 6.66
C ASP A 394 16.11 6.57 8.17
N ASN A 395 16.27 5.51 8.97
CA ASN A 395 16.41 5.55 10.44
C ASN A 395 15.31 6.36 11.16
N ASN A 396 14.07 5.86 11.20
CA ASN A 396 12.92 6.49 11.85
C ASN A 396 12.56 7.88 11.29
N SER A 397 12.89 8.13 10.02
CA SER A 397 12.48 9.38 9.37
C SER A 397 10.97 9.37 9.08
N ILE A 398 10.37 10.56 9.05
CA ILE A 398 8.94 10.73 8.74
C ILE A 398 8.81 11.56 7.47
N PHE A 399 8.00 11.08 6.53
CA PHE A 399 7.68 11.78 5.29
C PHE A 399 6.17 11.91 5.10
N ASP A 400 5.65 13.13 5.28
CA ASP A 400 4.24 13.45 5.08
C ASP A 400 4.01 14.16 3.74
N LEU A 401 3.15 13.58 2.91
CA LEU A 401 2.77 14.04 1.58
C LEU A 401 1.33 14.53 1.56
N PHE A 402 1.11 15.83 1.83
CA PHE A 402 -0.19 16.48 1.70
C PHE A 402 -0.45 17.03 0.29
N GLY A 403 0.62 17.34 -0.46
CA GLY A 403 0.57 17.68 -1.88
C GLY A 403 0.75 16.48 -2.80
N ALA A 404 0.50 16.67 -4.10
CA ALA A 404 0.82 15.64 -5.11
C ALA A 404 2.34 15.44 -5.22
N PHE A 405 2.78 14.19 -5.36
CA PHE A 405 4.20 13.83 -5.46
C PHE A 405 4.41 12.91 -6.66
N ILE A 406 5.23 13.32 -7.63
CA ILE A 406 5.47 12.55 -8.85
C ILE A 406 6.91 12.06 -8.86
N ILE A 407 7.11 10.77 -9.04
CA ILE A 407 8.40 10.15 -9.37
C ILE A 407 8.33 9.85 -10.86
N ASN A 408 9.30 10.34 -11.63
CA ASN A 408 9.32 10.26 -13.07
C ASN A 408 10.70 9.82 -13.59
N ASP A 409 10.70 9.18 -14.75
CA ASP A 409 11.88 8.63 -15.42
C ASP A 409 12.60 7.57 -14.54
N GLN A 410 13.92 7.44 -14.65
CA GLN A 410 14.70 6.44 -13.89
C GLN A 410 14.97 6.87 -12.44
N ALA A 411 14.08 7.67 -11.84
CA ALA A 411 14.27 8.17 -10.49
C ALA A 411 14.02 7.07 -9.44
N ILE A 412 14.76 7.15 -8.34
CA ILE A 412 14.76 6.13 -7.29
C ILE A 412 14.37 6.75 -5.96
N MET A 413 13.44 6.11 -5.27
CA MET A 413 13.09 6.41 -3.88
C MET A 413 13.40 5.20 -3.00
N THR A 414 14.08 5.41 -1.88
CA THR A 414 14.38 4.34 -0.91
C THR A 414 13.98 4.77 0.48
N VAL A 415 13.27 3.89 1.17
CA VAL A 415 12.68 4.12 2.50
C VAL A 415 13.10 2.96 3.39
N SER A 416 13.80 3.25 4.48
CA SER A 416 14.35 2.20 5.35
C SER A 416 14.38 2.55 6.83
N GLY A 417 14.63 1.53 7.66
CA GLY A 417 15.02 1.71 9.06
C GLY A 417 13.90 2.22 9.96
N ASN A 418 12.72 1.61 9.91
CA ASN A 418 11.49 2.00 10.61
C ASN A 418 10.97 3.40 10.25
N SER A 419 11.26 3.87 9.04
CA SER A 419 10.74 5.16 8.56
C SER A 419 9.25 5.05 8.21
N ASN A 420 8.53 6.17 8.33
CA ASN A 420 7.09 6.25 8.05
C ASN A 420 6.82 7.21 6.90
N ILE A 421 6.05 6.76 5.91
CA ILE A 421 5.54 7.59 4.83
C ILE A 421 4.02 7.63 4.90
N SER A 422 3.48 8.84 4.93
CA SER A 422 2.03 9.07 4.90
C SER A 422 1.65 9.86 3.66
N VAL A 423 0.80 9.26 2.81
CA VAL A 423 0.34 9.81 1.54
C VAL A 423 -1.11 10.27 1.69
N PHE A 424 -1.32 11.58 1.81
CA PHE A 424 -2.64 12.20 1.98
C PHE A 424 -3.25 12.70 0.66
N ASN A 425 -2.48 12.67 -0.43
CA ASN A 425 -2.88 13.11 -1.77
C ASN A 425 -2.25 12.17 -2.81
N ASN A 426 -2.22 12.54 -4.09
CA ASN A 426 -1.74 11.65 -5.14
C ASN A 426 -0.22 11.44 -5.10
N PHE A 427 0.21 10.19 -5.03
CA PHE A 427 1.58 9.76 -5.32
C PHE A 427 1.58 9.04 -6.67
N THR A 428 2.43 9.45 -7.61
CA THR A 428 2.48 8.84 -8.94
C THR A 428 3.91 8.52 -9.33
N ALA A 429 4.16 7.28 -9.76
CA ALA A 429 5.46 6.79 -10.19
C ALA A 429 5.36 6.34 -11.66
N ARG A 430 6.14 6.92 -12.58
CA ARG A 430 6.01 6.65 -14.02
C ARG A 430 7.34 6.66 -14.77
N VAL A 431 7.45 5.86 -15.83
CA VAL A 431 8.59 5.77 -16.77
C VAL A 431 9.83 5.10 -16.16
N ASN A 432 9.77 3.80 -15.86
CA ASN A 432 10.88 2.99 -15.30
C ASN A 432 11.40 3.48 -13.93
N THR A 433 10.53 4.04 -13.10
CA THR A 433 10.90 4.47 -11.74
C THR A 433 11.04 3.28 -10.79
N GLN A 434 11.75 3.48 -9.69
CA GLN A 434 11.90 2.46 -8.65
C GLN A 434 11.60 3.04 -7.26
N VAL A 435 10.73 2.37 -6.51
CA VAL A 435 10.36 2.74 -5.15
C VAL A 435 10.60 1.54 -4.24
N HIS A 436 11.51 1.70 -3.27
CA HIS A 436 11.94 0.63 -2.36
C HIS A 436 11.56 0.95 -0.92
N PHE A 437 10.85 0.04 -0.26
CA PHE A 437 10.55 0.07 1.17
C PHE A 437 11.21 -1.13 1.86
N ASN A 438 11.94 -0.88 2.94
CA ASN A 438 12.57 -1.92 3.75
C ASN A 438 12.38 -1.64 5.22
N THR A 439 11.72 -2.54 5.95
CA THR A 439 11.48 -2.38 7.40
C THR A 439 10.86 -1.02 7.70
N SER A 440 9.76 -0.66 7.03
CA SER A 440 9.17 0.68 7.08
C SER A 440 7.64 0.63 7.09
N LEU A 441 7.00 1.77 7.34
CA LEU A 441 5.54 1.90 7.31
C LEU A 441 5.11 2.81 6.15
N LEU A 442 4.18 2.31 5.32
CA LEU A 442 3.52 3.08 4.27
C LEU A 442 2.03 3.22 4.58
N ASN A 443 1.57 4.44 4.85
CA ASN A 443 0.17 4.78 5.07
C ASN A 443 -0.40 5.54 3.88
N ILE A 444 -1.31 4.93 3.14
CA ILE A 444 -1.94 5.50 1.95
C ILE A 444 -3.36 5.94 2.31
N ARG A 445 -3.58 7.24 2.41
CA ARG A 445 -4.90 7.84 2.66
C ARG A 445 -5.60 8.37 1.41
N SER A 446 -4.89 8.34 0.28
CA SER A 446 -5.39 8.76 -1.04
C SER A 446 -4.86 7.80 -2.10
N SER A 447 -4.53 8.26 -3.31
CA SER A 447 -4.18 7.38 -4.43
C SER A 447 -2.67 7.28 -4.67
N ILE A 448 -2.17 6.05 -4.78
CA ILE A 448 -0.83 5.73 -5.28
C ILE A 448 -0.96 5.01 -6.63
N LEU A 449 -0.28 5.53 -7.66
CA LEU A 449 -0.37 5.02 -9.04
C LEU A 449 1.02 4.75 -9.61
N PHE A 450 1.21 3.59 -10.25
CA PHE A 450 2.44 3.20 -10.95
C PHE A 450 2.16 3.00 -12.45
N TYR A 451 2.98 3.59 -13.34
CA TYR A 451 2.87 3.54 -14.80
C TYR A 451 4.21 3.22 -15.50
N ASP A 452 4.12 2.81 -16.77
CA ASP A 452 5.24 2.64 -17.71
C ASP A 452 6.42 1.83 -17.14
N ASN A 453 6.18 0.57 -16.80
CA ASN A 453 7.18 -0.36 -16.23
C ASN A 453 7.85 0.10 -14.91
N SER A 454 7.17 0.94 -14.14
CA SER A 454 7.67 1.34 -12.81
C SER A 454 7.58 0.18 -11.82
N THR A 455 8.52 0.12 -10.87
CA THR A 455 8.61 -0.99 -9.91
C THR A 455 8.46 -0.50 -8.47
N PHE A 456 7.60 -1.17 -7.71
CA PHE A 456 7.49 -1.02 -6.25
C PHE A 456 8.06 -2.27 -5.57
N THR A 457 8.93 -2.12 -4.58
CA THR A 457 9.41 -3.26 -3.77
C THR A 457 9.22 -2.96 -2.30
N SER A 458 8.78 -3.94 -1.53
CA SER A 458 8.58 -3.83 -0.08
C SER A 458 9.09 -5.07 0.62
N THR A 459 9.98 -4.92 1.59
CA THR A 459 10.49 -6.03 2.41
C THR A 459 10.30 -5.73 3.89
N SER A 460 9.79 -6.70 4.66
CA SER A 460 9.68 -6.58 6.13
C SER A 460 8.92 -5.33 6.61
N SER A 461 7.95 -4.84 5.83
CA SER A 461 7.29 -3.55 6.06
C SER A 461 5.81 -3.71 6.39
N ASP A 462 5.14 -2.61 6.69
CA ASP A 462 3.68 -2.55 6.83
C ASP A 462 3.10 -1.56 5.81
N ILE A 463 2.03 -1.96 5.13
CA ILE A 463 1.33 -1.18 4.11
C ILE A 463 -0.16 -1.07 4.50
N ASN A 464 -0.63 0.14 4.78
CA ASN A 464 -2.02 0.43 5.10
C ASN A 464 -2.67 1.23 3.96
N LEU A 465 -3.64 0.62 3.26
CA LEU A 465 -4.31 1.20 2.09
C LEU A 465 -5.74 1.62 2.45
N ILE A 466 -5.97 2.91 2.69
CA ILE A 466 -7.33 3.44 2.95
C ILE A 466 -8.07 3.76 1.65
N ASP A 467 -7.35 4.11 0.58
CA ASP A 467 -7.92 4.44 -0.72
C ASP A 467 -7.22 3.63 -1.83
N ASN A 468 -6.69 4.24 -2.89
CA ASN A 468 -6.28 3.49 -4.09
C ASN A 468 -4.78 3.17 -4.16
N PHE A 469 -4.44 1.96 -4.60
CA PHE A 469 -3.08 1.55 -4.96
C PHE A 469 -3.10 0.74 -6.26
N TYR A 470 -2.65 1.34 -7.37
CA TYR A 470 -2.77 0.74 -8.71
C TYR A 470 -1.45 0.66 -9.47
N PHE A 471 -1.34 -0.40 -10.28
CA PHE A 471 -0.22 -0.66 -11.19
C PHE A 471 -0.74 -0.81 -12.63
N TYR A 472 -0.20 0.00 -13.54
CA TYR A 472 -0.58 0.07 -14.96
C TYR A 472 0.63 -0.03 -15.88
N ASP A 473 0.37 -0.34 -17.15
CA ASP A 473 1.31 -0.25 -18.27
C ASP A 473 2.61 -1.02 -18.01
N GLY A 474 2.48 -2.27 -17.56
CA GLY A 474 3.61 -3.17 -17.28
C GLY A 474 4.33 -2.87 -15.96
N SER A 475 3.83 -1.92 -15.17
CA SER A 475 4.34 -1.69 -13.81
C SER A 475 4.12 -2.92 -12.93
N LYS A 476 4.94 -3.07 -11.90
CA LYS A 476 4.93 -4.26 -11.05
C LYS A 476 5.28 -3.97 -9.61
N PHE A 477 4.93 -4.92 -8.74
CA PHE A 477 5.43 -4.96 -7.39
C PHE A 477 6.11 -6.28 -7.01
N ASP A 478 6.99 -6.19 -6.04
CA ASP A 478 7.63 -7.31 -5.34
C ASP A 478 7.52 -7.07 -3.82
N ILE A 479 6.62 -7.78 -3.16
CA ILE A 479 6.32 -7.60 -1.74
C ILE A 479 6.71 -8.86 -0.97
N ASP A 480 7.65 -8.75 -0.04
CA ASP A 480 8.10 -9.86 0.79
C ASP A 480 7.99 -9.54 2.29
N SER A 481 7.59 -10.53 3.08
CA SER A 481 7.56 -10.45 4.54
C SER A 481 6.81 -9.21 5.08
N THR A 482 5.75 -8.77 4.40
CA THR A 482 5.10 -7.47 4.63
C THR A 482 3.66 -7.67 5.14
N GLY A 483 3.22 -6.85 6.10
CA GLY A 483 1.81 -6.76 6.48
C GLY A 483 1.06 -5.82 5.55
N ILE A 484 -0.02 -6.28 4.90
CA ILE A 484 -0.83 -5.48 3.98
C ILE A 484 -2.28 -5.43 4.48
N LEU A 485 -2.78 -4.22 4.74
CA LEU A 485 -4.18 -3.97 5.05
C LEU A 485 -4.83 -3.15 3.93
N VAL A 486 -5.77 -3.77 3.20
CA VAL A 486 -6.51 -3.15 2.09
C VAL A 486 -7.90 -2.75 2.57
N MET A 487 -8.12 -1.49 2.93
CA MET A 487 -9.45 -0.93 3.21
C MET A 487 -10.07 -0.25 1.98
N GLY A 488 -9.25 0.26 1.06
CA GLY A 488 -9.68 0.83 -0.22
C GLY A 488 -9.54 -0.14 -1.39
N ASN A 489 -8.92 0.29 -2.49
CA ASN A 489 -8.72 -0.54 -3.69
C ASN A 489 -7.23 -0.82 -3.92
N PHE A 490 -6.87 -2.08 -4.15
CA PHE A 490 -5.56 -2.50 -4.62
C PHE A 490 -5.73 -3.23 -5.96
N GLY A 491 -5.20 -2.67 -7.05
CA GLY A 491 -5.36 -3.27 -8.39
C GLY A 491 -4.10 -3.39 -9.23
N LEU A 492 -4.11 -4.40 -10.10
CA LEU A 492 -3.12 -4.64 -11.14
C LEU A 492 -3.80 -4.62 -12.52
N ASP A 493 -3.19 -3.98 -13.52
CA ASP A 493 -3.65 -4.05 -14.92
C ASP A 493 -3.18 -5.32 -15.63
N ILE A 494 -3.79 -5.59 -16.80
CA ILE A 494 -3.56 -6.76 -17.65
C ILE A 494 -2.12 -6.98 -18.12
N HIS A 495 -1.28 -5.96 -18.13
CA HIS A 495 0.13 -6.08 -18.53
C HIS A 495 1.09 -6.25 -17.35
N SER A 496 0.60 -6.15 -16.12
CA SER A 496 1.41 -6.18 -14.90
C SER A 496 1.78 -7.62 -14.51
N ASN A 497 2.99 -7.83 -14.02
CA ASN A 497 3.45 -9.11 -13.45
C ASN A 497 4.11 -8.87 -12.09
N SER A 498 3.45 -9.28 -11.02
CA SER A 498 3.86 -8.95 -9.65
C SER A 498 3.89 -10.17 -8.74
N GLN A 499 4.56 -10.04 -7.60
CA GLN A 499 4.65 -11.12 -6.61
C GLN A 499 4.44 -10.65 -5.17
N ILE A 500 3.87 -11.54 -4.35
CA ILE A 500 3.78 -11.40 -2.89
C ILE A 500 4.33 -12.67 -2.25
N SER A 501 5.25 -12.54 -1.29
CA SER A 501 5.81 -13.66 -0.55
C SER A 501 5.82 -13.44 0.96
N ASN A 502 5.69 -14.52 1.73
CA ASN A 502 5.86 -14.54 3.19
C ASN A 502 5.05 -13.47 3.95
N SER A 503 3.91 -13.05 3.41
CA SER A 503 3.20 -11.84 3.83
C SER A 503 1.83 -12.17 4.42
N ASN A 504 1.27 -11.22 5.18
CA ASN A 504 -0.10 -11.29 5.67
C ASN A 504 -0.92 -10.22 4.96
N VAL A 505 -1.96 -10.62 4.23
CA VAL A 505 -2.79 -9.71 3.43
C VAL A 505 -4.23 -9.75 3.91
N THR A 506 -4.71 -8.65 4.46
CA THR A 506 -6.11 -8.50 4.91
C THR A 506 -6.86 -7.57 3.95
N ILE A 507 -7.97 -8.04 3.38
CA ILE A 507 -8.77 -7.33 2.39
C ILE A 507 -10.15 -7.00 2.97
N LYS A 508 -10.33 -5.74 3.34
CA LYS A 508 -11.58 -5.12 3.81
C LYS A 508 -12.23 -4.20 2.77
N GLY A 509 -11.55 -3.98 1.64
CA GLY A 509 -12.08 -3.31 0.45
C GLY A 509 -11.96 -4.23 -0.77
N LEU A 510 -11.41 -3.72 -1.88
CA LEU A 510 -11.24 -4.48 -3.12
C LEU A 510 -9.77 -4.78 -3.42
N PHE A 511 -9.45 -6.04 -3.67
CA PHE A 511 -8.26 -6.47 -4.37
C PHE A 511 -8.63 -6.97 -5.78
N SER A 512 -8.07 -6.36 -6.83
CA SER A 512 -8.40 -6.67 -8.24
C SER A 512 -7.14 -6.98 -9.05
N ASN A 513 -6.89 -8.25 -9.33
CA ASN A 513 -5.82 -8.68 -10.23
C ASN A 513 -6.33 -8.83 -11.66
N GLN A 514 -5.93 -7.92 -12.56
CA GLN A 514 -6.13 -8.11 -14.00
C GLN A 514 -4.89 -8.61 -14.72
N GLY A 515 -3.72 -8.68 -14.06
CA GLY A 515 -2.45 -9.14 -14.61
C GLY A 515 -2.03 -10.52 -14.11
N THR A 516 -0.73 -10.83 -14.14
CA THR A 516 -0.19 -12.05 -13.53
C THR A 516 0.27 -11.77 -12.10
N LEU A 517 -0.14 -12.63 -11.17
CA LEU A 517 0.25 -12.54 -9.76
C LEU A 517 0.78 -13.89 -9.26
N THR A 518 1.98 -13.89 -8.67
CA THR A 518 2.50 -15.03 -7.92
C THR A 518 2.44 -14.76 -6.42
N SER A 519 1.85 -15.66 -5.65
CA SER A 519 1.68 -15.57 -4.20
C SER A 519 2.31 -16.79 -3.53
N ASN A 520 3.36 -16.61 -2.73
CA ASN A 520 4.07 -17.72 -2.08
C ASN A 520 4.08 -17.55 -0.55
N SER A 521 3.62 -18.55 0.21
CA SER A 521 3.60 -18.49 1.68
C SER A 521 2.85 -17.27 2.24
N VAL A 522 1.68 -16.95 1.67
CA VAL A 522 0.88 -15.78 2.05
C VAL A 522 -0.36 -16.21 2.84
N GLN A 523 -0.68 -15.48 3.90
CA GLN A 523 -1.96 -15.58 4.59
C GLN A 523 -2.91 -14.51 4.01
N TRP A 524 -3.87 -14.93 3.20
CA TRP A 524 -4.94 -14.09 2.68
C TRP A 524 -6.16 -14.15 3.60
N ASP A 525 -6.63 -12.99 4.04
CA ASP A 525 -7.80 -12.82 4.89
C ASP A 525 -8.80 -11.87 4.21
N ILE A 526 -9.87 -12.43 3.66
CA ILE A 526 -10.80 -11.74 2.75
C ILE A 526 -12.13 -11.49 3.49
N ASP A 527 -12.31 -10.24 3.92
CA ASP A 527 -13.52 -9.74 4.58
C ASP A 527 -14.47 -9.01 3.60
N ASP A 528 -13.96 -8.50 2.47
CA ASP A 528 -14.76 -7.86 1.40
C ASP A 528 -14.48 -8.51 0.03
N LYS A 529 -13.77 -7.91 -0.93
CA LYS A 529 -13.75 -8.43 -2.31
C LYS A 529 -12.34 -8.72 -2.84
N PHE A 530 -12.11 -9.94 -3.29
CA PHE A 530 -10.93 -10.36 -4.05
C PHE A 530 -11.37 -10.85 -5.44
N GLU A 531 -10.79 -10.29 -6.50
CA GLU A 531 -11.07 -10.69 -7.88
C GLU A 531 -9.79 -10.91 -8.68
N THR A 532 -9.75 -11.98 -9.47
CA THR A 532 -8.70 -12.22 -10.46
C THR A 532 -9.31 -12.54 -11.82
N SER A 533 -8.97 -11.76 -12.85
CA SER A 533 -9.44 -11.99 -14.24
C SER A 533 -8.34 -12.57 -15.14
N LYS A 534 -7.11 -12.65 -14.66
CA LYS A 534 -5.98 -13.30 -15.30
C LYS A 534 -5.42 -14.41 -14.40
N GLU A 535 -4.23 -14.89 -14.74
CA GLU A 535 -3.55 -15.96 -14.04
C GLU A 535 -3.05 -15.50 -12.66
N ILE A 536 -3.45 -16.24 -11.63
CA ILE A 536 -2.83 -16.18 -10.32
C ILE A 536 -2.26 -17.55 -9.97
N GLU A 537 -1.00 -17.56 -9.56
CA GLU A 537 -0.34 -18.73 -9.00
C GLU A 537 -0.17 -18.54 -7.50
N VAL A 538 -0.74 -19.44 -6.71
CA VAL A 538 -0.70 -19.39 -5.25
C VAL A 538 -0.03 -20.66 -4.74
N ASN A 539 1.08 -20.55 -4.03
CA ASN A 539 1.80 -21.69 -3.48
C ASN A 539 1.96 -21.55 -1.95
N ASP A 540 1.86 -22.67 -1.23
CA ASP A 540 2.12 -22.78 0.21
C ASP A 540 1.37 -21.75 1.07
N SER A 541 0.19 -21.32 0.63
CA SER A 541 -0.58 -20.20 1.19
C SER A 541 -1.88 -20.65 1.84
N ASN A 542 -2.45 -19.77 2.66
CA ASN A 542 -3.76 -19.98 3.27
C ASN A 542 -4.69 -18.84 2.87
N ILE A 543 -5.85 -19.18 2.29
CA ILE A 543 -6.89 -18.24 1.87
C ILE A 543 -8.10 -18.44 2.77
N LEU A 544 -8.40 -17.45 3.61
CA LEU A 544 -9.57 -17.41 4.47
C LEU A 544 -10.56 -16.38 3.94
N VAL A 545 -11.76 -16.83 3.54
CA VAL A 545 -12.87 -15.97 3.14
C VAL A 545 -13.86 -15.91 4.29
N ARG A 546 -13.79 -14.87 5.13
CA ARG A 546 -14.67 -14.72 6.29
C ARG A 546 -16.07 -14.34 5.87
N ASN A 547 -16.27 -13.10 5.45
CA ASN A 547 -17.57 -12.56 5.00
C ASN A 547 -17.52 -12.01 3.56
N GLY A 548 -16.38 -12.15 2.89
CA GLY A 548 -16.12 -11.57 1.59
C GLY A 548 -16.48 -12.44 0.39
N MET A 549 -15.96 -12.06 -0.77
CA MET A 549 -16.06 -12.78 -2.04
C MET A 549 -14.65 -13.01 -2.60
N PHE A 550 -14.36 -14.26 -2.95
CA PHE A 550 -13.15 -14.67 -3.67
C PHE A 550 -13.56 -15.13 -5.07
N THR A 551 -13.31 -14.30 -6.08
CA THR A 551 -13.77 -14.51 -7.46
C THR A 551 -12.61 -14.76 -8.43
N VAL A 552 -12.74 -15.82 -9.22
CA VAL A 552 -11.82 -16.21 -10.29
C VAL A 552 -12.54 -16.16 -11.62
N THR A 553 -12.26 -15.16 -12.44
CA THR A 553 -12.74 -15.02 -13.84
C THR A 553 -11.68 -15.44 -14.88
N GLY A 554 -10.46 -15.76 -14.42
CA GLY A 554 -9.33 -16.18 -15.25
C GLY A 554 -8.84 -17.59 -14.90
N SER A 555 -7.56 -17.69 -14.54
CA SER A 555 -6.92 -18.95 -14.13
C SER A 555 -6.41 -18.83 -12.70
N PHE A 556 -6.79 -19.77 -11.86
CA PHE A 556 -6.21 -19.97 -10.54
C PHE A 556 -5.41 -21.27 -10.53
N VAL A 557 -4.15 -21.18 -10.12
CA VAL A 557 -3.27 -22.34 -9.94
C VAL A 557 -2.78 -22.35 -8.50
N GLY A 558 -3.30 -23.27 -7.69
CA GLY A 558 -2.96 -23.45 -6.30
C GLY A 558 -2.09 -24.69 -6.05
N ARG A 559 -1.00 -24.56 -5.27
CA ARG A 559 -0.24 -25.71 -4.77
C ARG A 559 -0.02 -25.66 -3.26
N ASN A 560 -0.23 -26.78 -2.58
CA ASN A 560 -0.06 -26.91 -1.12
C ASN A 560 -0.85 -25.86 -0.32
N ASN A 561 -2.01 -25.44 -0.81
CA ASN A 561 -2.78 -24.37 -0.18
C ASN A 561 -3.89 -24.91 0.72
N THR A 562 -4.28 -24.12 1.71
CA THR A 562 -5.58 -24.27 2.37
C THR A 562 -6.49 -23.11 1.96
N ILE A 563 -7.72 -23.41 1.52
CA ILE A 563 -8.72 -22.43 1.14
C ILE A 563 -9.95 -22.72 2.00
N THR A 564 -10.35 -21.77 2.84
CA THR A 564 -11.48 -21.91 3.76
C THR A 564 -12.50 -20.82 3.52
N ILE A 565 -13.74 -21.20 3.23
CA ILE A 565 -14.87 -20.29 3.02
C ILE A 565 -15.80 -20.41 4.23
N GLU A 566 -15.78 -19.42 5.12
CA GLU A 566 -16.50 -19.44 6.39
C GLU A 566 -17.95 -18.98 6.28
N LEU A 567 -18.19 -17.73 5.92
CA LEU A 567 -19.53 -17.12 5.75
C LEU A 567 -19.67 -16.40 4.40
N GLY A 568 -18.54 -16.17 3.71
CA GLY A 568 -18.47 -15.50 2.41
C GLY A 568 -18.75 -16.43 1.23
N SER A 569 -18.26 -16.04 0.05
CA SER A 569 -18.45 -16.79 -1.20
C SER A 569 -17.13 -17.02 -1.95
N GLY A 570 -16.92 -18.25 -2.42
CA GLY A 570 -15.94 -18.56 -3.46
C GLY A 570 -16.65 -18.70 -4.81
N ILE A 571 -16.16 -18.01 -5.83
CA ILE A 571 -16.78 -17.96 -7.15
C ILE A 571 -15.72 -18.28 -8.19
N VAL A 572 -15.92 -19.36 -8.95
CA VAL A 572 -15.19 -19.63 -10.19
C VAL A 572 -16.15 -19.30 -11.32
N ASP A 573 -15.87 -18.23 -12.06
CA ASP A 573 -16.78 -17.69 -13.07
C ASP A 573 -16.84 -18.55 -14.33
N ASP A 574 -17.79 -18.24 -15.22
CA ASP A 574 -17.96 -18.97 -16.47
C ASP A 574 -16.65 -19.00 -17.30
N ASN A 575 -16.35 -20.14 -17.91
CA ASN A 575 -15.13 -20.38 -18.72
C ASN A 575 -13.80 -20.16 -17.98
N SER A 576 -13.78 -20.14 -16.65
CA SER A 576 -12.58 -20.00 -15.84
C SER A 576 -11.93 -21.35 -15.50
N THR A 577 -10.66 -21.34 -15.10
CA THR A 577 -9.95 -22.55 -14.67
C THR A 577 -9.50 -22.42 -13.22
N PHE A 578 -9.76 -23.45 -12.43
CA PHE A 578 -9.36 -23.54 -11.03
C PHE A 578 -8.60 -24.85 -10.80
N SER A 579 -7.28 -24.78 -10.70
CA SER A 579 -6.42 -25.94 -10.50
C SER A 579 -5.85 -25.94 -9.10
N CYS A 580 -5.93 -27.07 -8.40
CA CYS A 580 -5.45 -27.27 -7.05
C CYS A 580 -4.63 -28.56 -6.97
N GLU A 581 -3.37 -28.45 -6.56
CA GLU A 581 -2.45 -29.56 -6.31
C GLU A 581 -2.10 -29.60 -4.81
N ASN A 582 -2.26 -30.75 -4.15
CA ASN A 582 -2.05 -30.91 -2.70
C ASN A 582 -2.79 -29.87 -1.84
N CYS A 583 -3.97 -29.41 -2.28
CA CYS A 583 -4.72 -28.37 -1.60
C CYS A 583 -5.84 -28.93 -0.71
N ILE A 584 -6.31 -28.13 0.25
CA ILE A 584 -7.50 -28.39 1.06
C ILE A 584 -8.49 -27.26 0.83
N LEU A 585 -9.66 -27.56 0.24
CA LEU A 585 -10.77 -26.64 0.07
C LEU A 585 -11.89 -26.97 1.07
N ASN A 586 -12.08 -26.11 2.07
CA ASN A 586 -13.09 -26.26 3.12
C ASN A 586 -14.21 -25.23 2.91
N ILE A 587 -15.44 -25.71 2.74
CA ILE A 587 -16.65 -24.89 2.75
C ILE A 587 -17.34 -25.11 4.09
N LEU A 588 -17.33 -24.09 4.94
CA LEU A 588 -17.95 -24.16 6.27
C LEU A 588 -19.39 -23.66 6.18
N ASN A 589 -19.72 -22.40 6.46
CA ASN A 589 -21.11 -21.88 6.38
C ASN A 589 -21.33 -20.95 5.18
N GLY A 590 -20.35 -20.83 4.28
CA GLY A 590 -20.42 -19.95 3.11
C GLY A 590 -20.91 -20.68 1.87
N LYS A 591 -20.67 -20.05 0.71
CA LYS A 591 -21.10 -20.56 -0.60
C LYS A 591 -19.92 -20.76 -1.54
N TYR A 592 -19.97 -21.81 -2.34
CA TYR A 592 -19.04 -22.03 -3.43
C TYR A 592 -19.80 -22.21 -4.74
N TYR A 593 -19.56 -21.32 -5.69
CA TYR A 593 -20.21 -21.31 -6.99
C TYR A 593 -19.18 -21.56 -8.08
N GLN A 594 -19.47 -22.53 -8.96
CA GLN A 594 -18.70 -22.79 -10.16
C GLN A 594 -19.59 -22.58 -11.38
N GLY A 595 -19.18 -21.66 -12.24
CA GLY A 595 -19.88 -21.23 -13.45
C GLY A 595 -19.84 -22.25 -14.58
N VAL A 596 -20.61 -21.98 -15.63
CA VAL A 596 -20.76 -22.84 -16.81
C VAL A 596 -19.44 -22.88 -17.59
N ASN A 597 -19.10 -24.06 -18.13
CA ASN A 597 -17.85 -24.31 -18.88
C ASN A 597 -16.56 -24.02 -18.11
N SER A 598 -16.63 -23.71 -16.81
CA SER A 598 -15.45 -23.64 -15.98
C SER A 598 -14.97 -25.05 -15.62
N THR A 599 -13.70 -25.17 -15.25
CA THR A 599 -13.12 -26.46 -14.86
C THR A 599 -12.43 -26.33 -13.51
N ILE A 600 -12.77 -27.23 -12.60
CA ILE A 600 -12.02 -27.47 -11.37
C ILE A 600 -11.14 -28.70 -11.59
N SER A 601 -9.84 -28.58 -11.39
CA SER A 601 -8.89 -29.68 -11.45
C SER A 601 -8.25 -29.87 -10.08
N MET A 602 -8.42 -31.04 -9.47
CA MET A 602 -7.91 -31.38 -8.16
C MET A 602 -6.94 -32.55 -8.25
N ILE A 603 -5.72 -32.36 -7.77
CA ILE A 603 -4.63 -33.34 -7.77
C ILE A 603 -4.18 -33.51 -6.32
N ASN A 604 -4.20 -34.73 -5.77
CA ASN A 604 -3.89 -35.04 -4.37
C ASN A 604 -4.57 -34.09 -3.36
N SER A 605 -5.78 -33.62 -3.67
CA SER A 605 -6.42 -32.52 -2.95
C SER A 605 -7.69 -32.97 -2.23
N THR A 606 -8.13 -32.22 -1.24
CA THR A 606 -9.35 -32.50 -0.48
C THR A 606 -10.39 -31.40 -0.69
N LEU A 607 -11.64 -31.78 -0.95
CA LEU A 607 -12.81 -30.91 -0.94
C LEU A 607 -13.72 -31.34 0.22
N ASN A 608 -13.96 -30.46 1.19
CA ASN A 608 -14.86 -30.69 2.31
C ASN A 608 -15.97 -29.65 2.34
N ASN A 609 -17.23 -30.07 2.23
CA ASN A 609 -18.38 -29.22 2.50
C ASN A 609 -19.00 -29.60 3.85
N ASN A 610 -18.67 -28.87 4.91
CA ASN A 610 -19.03 -29.26 6.28
C ASN A 610 -20.34 -28.63 6.77
N ASN A 611 -20.75 -27.46 6.24
CA ASN A 611 -22.04 -26.84 6.58
C ASN A 611 -22.53 -25.83 5.51
N GLY A 612 -22.00 -25.91 4.29
CA GLY A 612 -22.10 -24.85 3.30
C GLY A 612 -22.97 -25.23 2.11
N GLU A 613 -22.91 -24.39 1.08
CA GLU A 613 -23.61 -24.61 -0.18
C GLU A 613 -22.60 -24.65 -1.33
N ILE A 614 -22.57 -25.76 -2.08
CA ILE A 614 -21.82 -25.90 -3.32
C ILE A 614 -22.80 -25.95 -4.49
N GLU A 615 -22.60 -25.11 -5.50
CA GLU A 615 -23.28 -25.16 -6.80
C GLU A 615 -22.25 -25.31 -7.91
N ALA A 616 -22.20 -26.50 -8.53
CA ALA A 616 -21.22 -26.86 -9.55
C ALA A 616 -21.86 -26.98 -10.94
N LYS A 617 -21.63 -25.96 -11.80
CA LYS A 617 -22.09 -25.94 -13.20
C LYS A 617 -21.01 -26.24 -14.22
N GLY A 618 -19.75 -26.30 -13.79
CA GLY A 618 -18.59 -26.67 -14.59
C GLY A 618 -18.03 -28.03 -14.17
N ASP A 619 -17.22 -28.67 -15.02
CA ASP A 619 -16.73 -30.02 -14.72
C ASP A 619 -15.75 -30.01 -13.53
N ILE A 620 -15.79 -31.07 -12.73
CA ILE A 620 -14.86 -31.34 -11.63
C ILE A 620 -13.98 -32.52 -12.04
N ILE A 621 -12.68 -32.30 -12.17
CA ILE A 621 -11.68 -33.29 -12.54
C ILE A 621 -10.84 -33.60 -11.30
N VAL A 622 -10.74 -34.87 -10.92
CA VAL A 622 -10.05 -35.32 -9.71
C VAL A 622 -9.04 -36.41 -10.04
N ASP A 623 -7.92 -36.44 -9.32
CA ASP A 623 -6.95 -37.53 -9.41
C ASP A 623 -7.22 -38.66 -8.41
N ILE A 624 -6.35 -39.68 -8.44
CA ILE A 624 -6.46 -40.92 -7.66
C ILE A 624 -6.38 -40.75 -6.13
N ASN A 625 -5.77 -39.66 -5.65
CA ASN A 625 -5.53 -39.42 -4.22
C ASN A 625 -6.40 -38.28 -3.67
N CYS A 626 -7.36 -37.78 -4.45
CA CYS A 626 -8.30 -36.79 -3.98
C CYS A 626 -9.32 -37.39 -2.99
N ASN A 627 -9.83 -36.54 -2.09
CA ASN A 627 -10.90 -36.88 -1.16
C ASN A 627 -12.02 -35.83 -1.25
N LEU A 628 -13.26 -36.27 -1.49
CA LEU A 628 -14.40 -35.39 -1.66
C LEU A 628 -15.48 -35.75 -0.65
N THR A 629 -15.82 -34.82 0.24
CA THR A 629 -16.84 -35.03 1.27
C THR A 629 -17.90 -33.93 1.24
N ASN A 630 -19.16 -34.33 1.37
CA ASN A 630 -20.29 -33.40 1.48
C ASN A 630 -21.15 -33.75 2.70
N SER A 631 -21.23 -32.86 3.69
CA SER A 631 -22.12 -32.96 4.86
C SER A 631 -23.23 -31.89 4.86
N ALA A 632 -23.35 -31.12 3.77
CA ALA A 632 -24.31 -30.02 3.64
C ALA A 632 -24.97 -30.03 2.24
N LYS A 633 -25.26 -28.88 1.63
CA LYS A 633 -25.93 -28.82 0.32
C LYS A 633 -24.91 -28.82 -0.82
N PHE A 634 -25.08 -29.72 -1.77
CA PHE A 634 -24.31 -29.81 -3.01
C PHE A 634 -25.26 -29.97 -4.19
N LEU A 635 -25.28 -28.99 -5.10
CA LEU A 635 -26.00 -29.05 -6.37
C LEU A 635 -25.00 -29.26 -7.51
N LEU A 636 -25.11 -30.39 -8.20
CA LEU A 636 -24.31 -30.72 -9.37
C LEU A 636 -25.16 -30.60 -10.63
N THR A 637 -24.71 -29.81 -11.59
CA THR A 637 -25.29 -29.74 -12.95
C THR A 637 -24.21 -29.97 -14.02
N SER A 638 -23.11 -30.64 -13.67
CA SER A 638 -21.95 -30.91 -14.52
C SER A 638 -21.34 -32.27 -14.19
N ASN A 639 -20.25 -32.65 -14.85
CA ASN A 639 -19.63 -33.96 -14.65
C ASN A 639 -18.62 -33.94 -13.51
N ILE A 640 -18.40 -35.12 -12.92
CA ILE A 640 -17.26 -35.42 -12.06
C ILE A 640 -16.42 -36.50 -12.75
N PHE A 641 -15.17 -36.17 -13.11
CA PHE A 641 -14.26 -37.07 -13.80
C PHE A 641 -13.12 -37.49 -12.88
N GLY A 642 -12.96 -38.81 -12.70
CA GLY A 642 -11.77 -39.41 -12.09
C GLY A 642 -10.78 -39.95 -13.10
N PRO A 643 -9.64 -40.49 -12.63
CA PRO A 643 -8.73 -41.26 -13.47
C PRO A 643 -9.43 -42.52 -14.02
N PRO A 644 -8.92 -43.11 -15.12
CA PRO A 644 -9.47 -44.35 -15.66
C PRO A 644 -9.57 -45.46 -14.60
N PRO A 645 -10.58 -46.35 -14.67
CA PRO A 645 -10.82 -47.39 -13.66
C PRO A 645 -9.63 -48.32 -13.37
N SER A 646 -8.69 -48.47 -14.30
CA SER A 646 -7.48 -49.29 -14.11
C SER A 646 -6.53 -48.73 -13.04
N ASN A 647 -6.66 -47.46 -12.69
CA ASN A 647 -5.77 -46.73 -11.79
C ASN A 647 -6.56 -46.17 -10.59
N GLN A 648 -7.39 -46.98 -9.93
CA GLN A 648 -8.17 -46.52 -8.77
C GLN A 648 -7.43 -46.76 -7.47
N GLY A 649 -7.14 -45.66 -6.78
CA GLY A 649 -6.68 -45.63 -5.40
C GLY A 649 -7.87 -45.27 -4.51
N PRO A 650 -7.66 -44.63 -3.34
CA PRO A 650 -8.70 -44.37 -2.35
C PRO A 650 -9.73 -43.29 -2.75
N LEU A 651 -9.79 -42.91 -4.02
CA LEU A 651 -10.70 -41.90 -4.53
C LEU A 651 -12.16 -42.34 -4.38
N GLU A 652 -12.92 -41.60 -3.58
CA GLU A 652 -14.36 -41.73 -3.43
C GLU A 652 -15.01 -40.37 -3.18
N PHE A 653 -16.28 -40.24 -3.58
CA PHE A 653 -17.14 -39.16 -3.12
C PHE A 653 -17.99 -39.65 -1.96
N ASN A 654 -17.87 -39.01 -0.79
CA ASN A 654 -18.60 -39.37 0.42
C ASN A 654 -19.68 -38.33 0.73
N ASN A 655 -20.93 -38.66 0.43
CA ASN A 655 -22.08 -37.82 0.73
C ASN A 655 -22.74 -38.21 2.05
N ARG A 656 -22.82 -37.25 2.97
CA ARG A 656 -23.50 -37.26 4.27
C ARG A 656 -24.57 -36.18 4.41
N GLY A 657 -24.66 -35.28 3.43
CA GLY A 657 -25.62 -34.19 3.37
C GLY A 657 -26.61 -34.33 2.22
N GLN A 658 -27.11 -33.19 1.73
CA GLN A 658 -27.98 -33.11 0.57
C GLN A 658 -27.14 -32.99 -0.70
N PHE A 659 -27.28 -33.96 -1.61
CA PHE A 659 -26.65 -33.96 -2.91
C PHE A 659 -27.74 -34.01 -3.99
N GLU A 660 -27.84 -32.97 -4.80
CA GLU A 660 -28.82 -32.86 -5.88
C GLU A 660 -28.12 -32.91 -7.23
N VAL A 661 -28.60 -33.78 -8.12
CA VAL A 661 -28.19 -33.84 -9.52
C VAL A 661 -29.26 -33.16 -10.37
N GLY A 662 -28.96 -31.93 -10.81
CA GLY A 662 -29.84 -31.10 -11.64
C GLY A 662 -29.62 -31.29 -13.15
N PRO A 663 -30.45 -30.67 -14.00
CA PRO A 663 -30.27 -30.72 -15.45
C PRO A 663 -28.99 -29.95 -15.87
N PRO A 664 -28.13 -30.53 -16.72
CA PRO A 664 -26.94 -29.81 -17.20
C PRO A 664 -27.30 -28.59 -18.06
N PRO A 665 -26.52 -27.49 -17.98
CA PRO A 665 -26.75 -26.29 -18.79
C PRO A 665 -26.79 -26.55 -20.30
N MET A 666 -26.02 -27.53 -20.77
CA MET A 666 -25.93 -27.89 -22.19
C MET A 666 -26.81 -29.10 -22.58
N GLY A 667 -27.61 -29.64 -21.66
CA GLY A 667 -28.37 -30.88 -21.86
C GLY A 667 -27.50 -32.14 -21.89
N GLY A 668 -28.15 -33.30 -22.03
CA GLY A 668 -27.51 -34.61 -22.03
C GLY A 668 -27.37 -35.25 -20.64
N PRO A 669 -26.83 -36.48 -20.59
CA PRO A 669 -26.57 -37.18 -19.33
C PRO A 669 -25.34 -36.61 -18.60
N LEU A 670 -25.45 -36.46 -17.29
CA LEU A 670 -24.31 -36.19 -16.41
C LEU A 670 -23.54 -37.49 -16.12
N ALA A 671 -22.23 -37.39 -15.90
CA ALA A 671 -21.40 -38.51 -15.52
C ALA A 671 -20.65 -38.24 -14.20
N ILE A 672 -20.77 -39.16 -13.24
CA ILE A 672 -19.98 -39.22 -12.01
C ILE A 672 -19.08 -40.45 -12.11
N ARG A 673 -17.86 -40.24 -12.61
CA ARG A 673 -16.88 -41.29 -12.93
C ARG A 673 -15.90 -41.57 -11.78
N ILE A 674 -16.42 -41.55 -10.57
CA ILE A 674 -15.72 -41.94 -9.35
C ILE A 674 -16.69 -42.74 -8.48
N PRO A 675 -16.19 -43.63 -7.60
CA PRO A 675 -17.05 -44.30 -6.63
C PRO A 675 -17.81 -43.29 -5.76
N PHE A 676 -19.14 -43.46 -5.66
CA PHE A 676 -20.00 -42.58 -4.88
C PHE A 676 -20.64 -43.35 -3.71
N LYS A 677 -20.39 -42.88 -2.49
CA LYS A 677 -20.99 -43.40 -1.27
C LYS A 677 -21.97 -42.40 -0.68
N ASN A 678 -23.24 -42.78 -0.62
CA ASN A 678 -24.28 -42.05 0.08
C ASN A 678 -24.46 -42.65 1.48
N ASN A 679 -23.95 -42.00 2.53
CA ASN A 679 -23.95 -42.56 3.88
C ASN A 679 -24.26 -41.58 5.01
N GLN A 680 -24.41 -42.11 6.23
CA GLN A 680 -24.55 -41.33 7.48
C GLN A 680 -25.61 -40.21 7.47
N GLY A 681 -26.76 -40.44 6.84
CA GLY A 681 -27.84 -39.46 6.68
C GLY A 681 -27.87 -38.75 5.31
N GLY A 682 -27.03 -39.17 4.36
CA GLY A 682 -26.94 -38.61 3.02
C GLY A 682 -28.23 -38.75 2.20
N GLN A 683 -28.63 -37.65 1.57
CA GLN A 683 -29.79 -37.56 0.67
C GLN A 683 -29.30 -37.27 -0.75
N LEU A 684 -29.41 -38.25 -1.64
CA LEU A 684 -29.14 -38.11 -3.08
C LEU A 684 -30.45 -37.93 -3.84
N THR A 685 -30.67 -36.76 -4.42
CA THR A 685 -31.84 -36.46 -5.27
C THR A 685 -31.39 -36.33 -6.72
N ILE A 686 -32.04 -37.07 -7.62
CA ILE A 686 -31.72 -37.10 -9.05
C ILE A 686 -32.91 -36.52 -9.82
N LYS A 687 -32.68 -35.38 -10.48
CA LYS A 687 -33.70 -34.66 -11.27
C LYS A 687 -33.40 -34.66 -12.77
N SER A 688 -32.34 -35.34 -13.18
CA SER A 688 -31.86 -35.41 -14.56
C SER A 688 -31.21 -36.76 -14.84
N GLN A 689 -30.87 -37.03 -16.10
CA GLN A 689 -30.17 -38.26 -16.44
C GLN A 689 -28.72 -38.22 -15.91
N VAL A 690 -28.32 -39.25 -15.17
CA VAL A 690 -26.98 -39.37 -14.59
C VAL A 690 -26.42 -40.79 -14.68
N ALA A 691 -25.12 -40.90 -14.94
CA ALA A 691 -24.37 -42.14 -15.00
C ALA A 691 -23.30 -42.17 -13.90
N PHE A 692 -23.42 -43.10 -12.96
CA PHE A 692 -22.42 -43.36 -11.93
C PHE A 692 -21.44 -44.45 -12.39
N GLN A 693 -20.19 -44.36 -11.93
CA GLN A 693 -19.29 -45.50 -12.01
C GLN A 693 -19.77 -46.61 -11.06
N SER A 694 -19.89 -46.29 -9.77
CA SER A 694 -20.45 -47.14 -8.74
C SER A 694 -21.21 -46.29 -7.74
N LEU A 695 -22.27 -46.86 -7.17
CA LEU A 695 -23.15 -46.20 -6.21
C LEU A 695 -23.45 -47.16 -5.06
N GLU A 696 -23.05 -46.75 -3.86
CA GLU A 696 -23.32 -47.47 -2.61
C GLU A 696 -24.11 -46.57 -1.66
N GLN A 697 -25.17 -47.11 -1.07
CA GLN A 697 -25.90 -46.49 0.03
C GLN A 697 -25.77 -47.32 1.30
N SER A 698 -25.18 -46.74 2.34
CA SER A 698 -24.89 -47.42 3.62
C SER A 698 -25.02 -46.46 4.82
N GLY A 699 -25.35 -46.92 6.03
CA GLY A 699 -25.29 -46.06 7.24
C GLY A 699 -26.57 -45.36 7.73
N GLY A 700 -27.67 -46.09 7.90
CA GLY A 700 -28.83 -45.67 8.72
C GLY A 700 -30.10 -45.34 7.93
N GLU A 701 -31.25 -45.25 8.61
CA GLU A 701 -32.57 -45.05 8.00
C GLU A 701 -32.77 -43.68 7.34
N GLY A 702 -31.98 -42.67 7.75
CA GLY A 702 -32.06 -41.31 7.20
C GLY A 702 -31.50 -41.15 5.78
N ASN A 703 -30.80 -42.17 5.26
CA ASN A 703 -30.26 -42.14 3.90
C ASN A 703 -31.37 -42.30 2.85
N SER A 704 -31.28 -41.56 1.75
CA SER A 704 -32.19 -41.75 0.62
C SER A 704 -31.55 -41.50 -0.74
N ILE A 705 -31.92 -42.32 -1.72
CA ILE A 705 -31.80 -42.02 -3.15
C ILE A 705 -33.23 -41.73 -3.66
N SER A 706 -33.47 -40.55 -4.24
CA SER A 706 -34.77 -40.14 -4.77
C SER A 706 -34.67 -39.82 -6.25
N LEU A 707 -35.54 -40.42 -7.06
CA LEU A 707 -35.66 -40.15 -8.50
C LEU A 707 -36.88 -39.25 -8.79
N GLU A 708 -36.67 -38.17 -9.53
CA GLU A 708 -37.73 -37.22 -9.92
C GLU A 708 -37.94 -37.23 -11.44
N ASN A 709 -38.57 -38.29 -11.96
CA ASN A 709 -38.74 -38.54 -13.40
C ASN A 709 -37.40 -38.56 -14.14
N SER A 710 -36.41 -39.20 -13.55
CA SER A 710 -35.01 -39.22 -14.01
C SER A 710 -34.53 -40.62 -14.38
N THR A 711 -33.41 -40.70 -15.10
CA THR A 711 -32.71 -41.96 -15.37
C THR A 711 -31.39 -42.01 -14.62
N LEU A 712 -31.22 -43.01 -13.75
CA LEU A 712 -30.00 -43.34 -13.03
C LEU A 712 -29.34 -44.55 -13.72
N SER A 713 -28.19 -44.38 -14.36
CA SER A 713 -27.38 -45.50 -14.83
C SER A 713 -26.16 -45.71 -13.95
N CYS A 714 -25.68 -46.95 -13.87
CA CYS A 714 -24.49 -47.30 -13.10
C CYS A 714 -23.72 -48.42 -13.81
N ASN A 715 -22.40 -48.29 -13.91
CA ASN A 715 -21.56 -49.32 -14.54
C ASN A 715 -21.47 -50.59 -13.68
N GLU A 716 -21.56 -50.42 -12.36
CA GLU A 716 -21.56 -51.50 -11.38
C GLU A 716 -22.96 -51.74 -10.81
N THR A 717 -23.12 -52.83 -10.07
CA THR A 717 -24.37 -53.09 -9.33
C THR A 717 -24.54 -52.05 -8.23
N ILE A 718 -25.68 -51.36 -8.22
CA ILE A 718 -26.03 -50.40 -7.17
C ILE A 718 -26.22 -51.17 -5.86
N GLN A 719 -25.52 -50.75 -4.81
CA GLN A 719 -25.58 -51.40 -3.49
C GLN A 719 -26.49 -50.62 -2.55
N LEU A 720 -27.65 -51.18 -2.21
CA LEU A 720 -28.60 -50.62 -1.25
C LEU A 720 -28.52 -51.37 0.08
N GLY A 721 -27.54 -51.01 0.91
CA GLY A 721 -27.30 -51.65 2.21
C GLY A 721 -28.13 -51.08 3.36
N SER A 722 -28.70 -49.89 3.21
CA SER A 722 -29.60 -49.25 4.19
C SER A 722 -30.39 -48.10 3.55
N GLY A 723 -31.22 -47.39 4.33
CA GLY A 723 -31.95 -46.22 3.85
C GLY A 723 -33.06 -46.55 2.86
N LYS A 724 -33.39 -45.62 1.96
CA LYS A 724 -34.44 -45.78 0.96
C LYS A 724 -33.94 -45.52 -0.46
N LEU A 725 -34.48 -46.22 -1.45
CA LEU A 725 -34.46 -45.82 -2.85
C LEU A 725 -35.91 -45.62 -3.28
N LYS A 726 -36.29 -44.41 -3.68
CA LYS A 726 -37.69 -44.05 -3.95
C LYS A 726 -37.86 -43.08 -5.13
N GLY A 727 -39.11 -42.76 -5.44
CA GLY A 727 -39.48 -41.81 -6.48
C GLY A 727 -39.82 -42.48 -7.81
N THR A 728 -39.89 -41.68 -8.87
CA THR A 728 -40.29 -42.14 -10.21
C THR A 728 -39.11 -42.00 -11.17
N GLY A 729 -38.82 -43.04 -11.93
CA GLY A 729 -37.70 -43.02 -12.86
C GLY A 729 -37.24 -44.39 -13.34
N GLU A 730 -36.10 -44.38 -14.00
CA GLU A 730 -35.48 -45.55 -14.60
C GLU A 730 -34.09 -45.77 -13.98
N ILE A 731 -33.76 -47.02 -13.66
CA ILE A 731 -32.47 -47.47 -13.17
C ILE A 731 -31.88 -48.39 -14.24
N VAL A 732 -30.85 -47.93 -14.95
CA VAL A 732 -30.13 -48.71 -15.96
C VAL A 732 -28.88 -49.32 -15.32
N ALA A 733 -29.12 -50.29 -14.43
CA ALA A 733 -28.12 -51.07 -13.72
C ALA A 733 -28.78 -52.27 -13.02
N SER A 734 -27.96 -53.24 -12.59
CA SER A 734 -28.41 -54.21 -11.59
C SER A 734 -28.45 -53.55 -10.20
N LEU A 735 -29.39 -53.98 -9.36
CA LEU A 735 -29.59 -53.47 -8.00
C LEU A 735 -29.52 -54.62 -6.98
N LEU A 736 -28.68 -54.46 -5.96
CA LEU A 736 -28.61 -55.36 -4.80
C LEU A 736 -29.15 -54.64 -3.56
N ASN A 737 -30.30 -55.07 -3.08
CA ASN A 737 -30.92 -54.60 -1.83
C ASN A 737 -30.60 -55.56 -0.68
N SER A 738 -29.51 -55.27 0.03
CA SER A 738 -28.99 -56.09 1.12
C SER A 738 -29.40 -55.62 2.52
N GLY A 739 -30.12 -54.50 2.64
CA GLY A 739 -30.60 -54.03 3.93
C GLY A 739 -31.39 -52.71 3.91
N GLY A 740 -31.61 -52.11 2.74
CA GLY A 740 -32.43 -50.89 2.62
C GLY A 740 -33.87 -51.17 2.18
N ASN A 741 -34.59 -50.08 1.93
CA ASN A 741 -35.96 -50.10 1.41
C ASN A 741 -35.96 -49.72 -0.06
N LEU A 742 -36.40 -50.62 -0.94
CA LEU A 742 -36.80 -50.25 -2.29
C LEU A 742 -38.25 -49.77 -2.21
N GLY A 743 -38.40 -48.46 -2.14
CA GLY A 743 -39.66 -47.74 -1.99
C GLY A 743 -39.84 -47.03 -0.65
N ASP A 744 -40.95 -46.31 -0.56
CA ASP A 744 -41.38 -45.56 0.62
C ASP A 744 -42.91 -45.54 0.70
N ARG A 745 -43.45 -44.72 1.61
CA ARG A 745 -44.89 -44.50 1.75
C ARG A 745 -45.54 -43.84 0.54
N ASP A 746 -44.77 -43.11 -0.27
CA ASP A 746 -45.25 -42.45 -1.47
C ASP A 746 -45.43 -43.44 -2.63
N ILE A 747 -46.37 -43.14 -3.53
CA ILE A 747 -46.55 -43.90 -4.77
C ILE A 747 -45.33 -43.67 -5.67
N MET A 748 -44.81 -44.75 -6.26
CA MET A 748 -43.59 -44.73 -7.06
C MET A 748 -43.71 -45.54 -8.33
N ASN A 749 -43.07 -45.10 -9.41
CA ASN A 749 -42.98 -45.88 -10.64
C ASN A 749 -41.51 -46.04 -11.02
N LEU A 750 -40.96 -47.23 -10.75
CA LEU A 750 -39.56 -47.55 -11.02
C LEU A 750 -39.44 -48.62 -12.08
N GLN A 751 -38.58 -48.35 -13.06
CA GLN A 751 -38.11 -49.36 -14.01
C GLN A 751 -36.65 -49.69 -13.72
N ILE A 752 -36.31 -50.95 -13.48
CA ILE A 752 -34.96 -51.46 -13.29
C ILE A 752 -34.56 -52.26 -14.53
N GLN A 753 -33.69 -51.68 -15.37
CA GLN A 753 -33.08 -52.35 -16.51
C GLN A 753 -31.83 -53.13 -16.09
N GLY A 754 -32.06 -54.31 -15.52
CA GLY A 754 -31.01 -55.18 -15.00
C GLY A 754 -31.58 -56.21 -14.03
N ASN A 755 -30.70 -56.91 -13.33
CA ASN A 755 -31.11 -57.84 -12.28
C ASN A 755 -31.44 -57.09 -11.00
N TYR A 756 -32.45 -57.57 -10.27
CA TYR A 756 -32.74 -57.14 -8.90
C TYR A 756 -32.49 -58.29 -7.95
N THR A 757 -31.63 -58.09 -6.95
CA THR A 757 -31.37 -59.09 -5.90
C THR A 757 -31.72 -58.50 -4.54
N GLN A 758 -32.50 -59.22 -3.75
CA GLN A 758 -32.91 -58.81 -2.42
C GLN A 758 -32.59 -59.90 -1.40
N THR A 759 -31.73 -59.60 -0.42
CA THR A 759 -31.34 -60.55 0.64
C THR A 759 -32.04 -60.24 1.97
N ASP A 760 -31.71 -59.12 2.61
CA ASP A 760 -32.28 -58.72 3.90
C ASP A 760 -33.05 -57.40 3.84
N GLY A 761 -33.04 -56.70 2.70
CA GLY A 761 -33.79 -55.46 2.50
C GLY A 761 -35.30 -55.67 2.46
N VAL A 762 -36.03 -54.55 2.39
CA VAL A 762 -37.49 -54.51 2.25
C VAL A 762 -37.88 -53.88 0.91
N MET A 763 -38.88 -54.44 0.25
CA MET A 763 -39.58 -53.77 -0.85
C MET A 763 -40.88 -53.19 -0.31
N ILE A 764 -41.18 -51.93 -0.60
CA ILE A 764 -42.39 -51.25 -0.12
C ILE A 764 -43.23 -50.84 -1.34
N ILE A 765 -44.47 -51.31 -1.39
CA ILE A 765 -45.45 -50.99 -2.43
C ILE A 765 -46.63 -50.30 -1.75
N THR A 766 -47.02 -49.12 -2.23
CA THR A 766 -48.21 -48.41 -1.76
C THR A 766 -49.29 -48.47 -2.82
N ILE A 767 -50.49 -48.91 -2.46
CA ILE A 767 -51.68 -48.97 -3.31
C ILE A 767 -52.68 -48.00 -2.72
N ASP A 768 -52.79 -46.80 -3.31
CA ASP A 768 -53.72 -45.78 -2.84
C ASP A 768 -55.06 -45.89 -3.57
N LYS A 769 -55.02 -46.04 -4.90
CA LYS A 769 -56.18 -46.21 -5.78
C LYS A 769 -55.92 -47.32 -6.79
N LEU A 770 -56.99 -47.82 -7.42
CA LEU A 770 -56.88 -48.84 -8.48
C LEU A 770 -56.04 -48.39 -9.69
N ASP A 771 -55.91 -47.08 -9.89
CA ASP A 771 -55.11 -46.43 -10.94
C ASP A 771 -53.90 -45.64 -10.38
N SER A 772 -53.69 -45.66 -9.06
CA SER A 772 -52.63 -44.93 -8.38
C SER A 772 -51.96 -45.83 -7.34
N TYR A 773 -50.94 -46.54 -7.79
CA TYR A 773 -50.19 -47.50 -6.97
C TYR A 773 -48.74 -47.60 -7.42
N SER A 774 -47.89 -48.09 -6.51
CA SER A 774 -46.48 -48.29 -6.78
C SER A 774 -46.26 -49.42 -7.78
N VAL A 775 -45.47 -49.16 -8.82
CA VAL A 775 -45.11 -50.13 -9.85
C VAL A 775 -43.60 -50.28 -9.90
N ILE A 776 -43.11 -51.51 -9.82
CA ILE A 776 -41.69 -51.84 -9.99
C ILE A 776 -41.55 -52.82 -11.15
N ASN A 777 -40.88 -52.39 -12.23
CA ASN A 777 -40.67 -53.20 -13.42
C ASN A 777 -39.19 -53.57 -13.57
N ILE A 778 -38.86 -54.85 -13.43
CA ILE A 778 -37.49 -55.38 -13.54
C ILE A 778 -37.36 -56.06 -14.90
N THR A 779 -36.42 -55.66 -15.75
CA THR A 779 -36.35 -56.25 -17.10
C THR A 779 -35.68 -57.62 -17.13
N GLU A 780 -34.80 -57.92 -16.16
CA GLU A 780 -34.10 -59.21 -16.07
C GLU A 780 -34.60 -60.04 -14.87
N THR A 781 -33.69 -60.68 -14.13
CA THR A 781 -34.04 -61.61 -13.04
C THR A 781 -34.31 -60.87 -11.74
N ALA A 782 -35.41 -61.22 -11.07
CA ALA A 782 -35.68 -60.84 -9.69
C ALA A 782 -35.32 -61.99 -8.72
N SER A 783 -34.22 -61.87 -8.00
CA SER A 783 -33.84 -62.81 -6.93
C SER A 783 -34.37 -62.32 -5.58
N LEU A 784 -35.41 -62.97 -5.08
CA LEU A 784 -36.18 -62.54 -3.92
C LEU A 784 -35.89 -63.43 -2.71
N SER A 785 -35.34 -62.84 -1.66
CA SER A 785 -35.15 -63.51 -0.34
C SER A 785 -35.32 -62.58 0.88
N GLY A 786 -35.60 -61.28 0.66
CA GLY A 786 -35.92 -60.32 1.72
C GLY A 786 -37.42 -60.16 1.98
N ASN A 787 -37.82 -59.04 2.58
CA ASN A 787 -39.22 -58.80 2.97
C ASN A 787 -39.97 -57.92 1.95
N LEU A 788 -41.29 -58.09 1.87
CA LEU A 788 -42.21 -57.22 1.14
C LEU A 788 -43.17 -56.58 2.14
N THR A 789 -43.41 -55.28 2.01
CA THR A 789 -44.48 -54.56 2.72
C THR A 789 -45.43 -53.96 1.69
N LEU A 790 -46.69 -54.38 1.75
CA LEU A 790 -47.80 -53.84 0.96
C LEU A 790 -48.57 -52.87 1.85
N ARG A 791 -48.67 -51.60 1.45
CA ARG A 791 -49.48 -50.57 2.11
C ARG A 791 -50.72 -50.33 1.26
N VAL A 792 -51.89 -50.75 1.72
CA VAL A 792 -53.15 -50.69 0.98
C VAL A 792 -54.07 -49.68 1.63
N ASN A 793 -54.64 -48.76 0.84
CA ASN A 793 -55.63 -47.83 1.35
C ASN A 793 -56.87 -48.61 1.84
N GLU A 794 -57.33 -48.34 3.07
CA GLU A 794 -58.48 -49.02 3.68
C GLU A 794 -59.79 -48.83 2.91
N ASP A 795 -59.88 -47.76 2.10
CA ASP A 795 -61.04 -47.45 1.27
C ASP A 795 -61.11 -48.30 -0.03
N LEU A 796 -60.09 -49.12 -0.31
CA LEU A 796 -60.06 -50.02 -1.48
C LEU A 796 -60.93 -51.26 -1.25
N LEU A 797 -62.23 -51.11 -1.50
CA LEU A 797 -63.24 -52.15 -1.30
C LEU A 797 -63.49 -53.03 -2.54
N ASP A 798 -62.96 -52.69 -3.71
CA ASP A 798 -63.20 -53.46 -4.93
C ASP A 798 -62.26 -54.67 -5.03
N GLU A 799 -62.82 -55.85 -5.38
CA GLU A 799 -62.03 -57.04 -5.66
C GLU A 799 -61.34 -56.89 -7.03
N GLN A 800 -60.04 -56.61 -7.02
CA GLN A 800 -59.23 -56.49 -8.23
C GLN A 800 -57.83 -57.06 -8.02
N ASN A 801 -57.33 -57.76 -9.04
CA ASN A 801 -55.95 -58.21 -9.08
C ASN A 801 -55.07 -57.11 -9.70
N ILE A 802 -54.07 -56.65 -8.96
CA ILE A 802 -53.14 -55.58 -9.39
C ILE A 802 -51.73 -56.14 -9.43
N THR A 803 -51.08 -56.06 -10.60
CA THR A 803 -49.66 -56.38 -10.73
C THR A 803 -48.82 -55.21 -10.25
N VAL A 804 -48.08 -55.40 -9.15
CA VAL A 804 -47.29 -54.34 -8.51
C VAL A 804 -45.79 -54.49 -8.77
N VAL A 805 -45.33 -55.72 -9.06
CA VAL A 805 -43.98 -55.98 -9.53
C VAL A 805 -44.03 -56.83 -10.79
N SER A 806 -43.28 -56.45 -11.83
CA SER A 806 -43.07 -57.28 -13.01
C SER A 806 -41.59 -57.63 -13.17
N TYR A 807 -41.31 -58.83 -13.68
CA TYR A 807 -39.95 -59.30 -13.99
C TYR A 807 -39.93 -60.27 -15.17
N SER A 808 -38.81 -60.43 -15.88
CA SER A 808 -38.74 -61.45 -16.94
C SER A 808 -38.69 -62.87 -16.38
N GLN A 809 -38.02 -63.04 -15.24
CA GLN A 809 -38.01 -64.27 -14.45
C GLN A 809 -37.76 -63.97 -12.97
N SER A 810 -38.27 -64.81 -12.07
CA SER A 810 -37.94 -64.75 -10.65
C SER A 810 -37.16 -65.97 -10.17
N SER A 811 -36.35 -65.76 -9.15
CA SER A 811 -35.68 -66.80 -8.38
C SER A 811 -35.93 -66.57 -6.88
N GLY A 812 -36.40 -67.59 -6.17
CA GLY A 812 -36.80 -67.46 -4.76
C GLY A 812 -38.17 -66.80 -4.56
N THR A 813 -38.48 -66.47 -3.31
CA THR A 813 -39.73 -65.85 -2.84
C THR A 813 -39.42 -64.90 -1.69
N PHE A 814 -40.26 -63.89 -1.46
CA PHE A 814 -40.14 -63.05 -0.27
C PHE A 814 -40.17 -63.89 1.01
N LYS A 815 -39.26 -63.59 1.95
CA LYS A 815 -39.14 -64.26 3.25
C LYS A 815 -40.31 -63.95 4.17
N LYS A 816 -40.79 -62.71 4.14
CA LYS A 816 -42.01 -62.26 4.82
C LYS A 816 -42.74 -61.27 3.92
N ILE A 817 -44.06 -61.45 3.79
CA ILE A 817 -44.96 -60.48 3.17
C ILE A 817 -45.78 -59.88 4.31
N ASN A 818 -45.70 -58.57 4.47
CA ASN A 818 -46.45 -57.81 5.46
C ASN A 818 -47.50 -56.97 4.74
N ILE A 819 -48.77 -57.11 5.11
CA ILE A 819 -49.85 -56.31 4.53
C ILE A 819 -50.35 -55.36 5.61
N ILE A 820 -50.24 -54.06 5.32
CA ILE A 820 -50.65 -52.97 6.20
C ILE A 820 -51.77 -52.24 5.48
N THR A 821 -52.91 -52.10 6.13
CA THR A 821 -53.98 -51.19 5.72
C THR A 821 -53.69 -49.81 6.28
N TYR A 822 -53.93 -48.75 5.51
CA TYR A 822 -53.75 -47.38 6.00
C TYR A 822 -54.89 -46.48 5.58
N ASN A 823 -55.21 -45.51 6.45
CA ASN A 823 -56.14 -44.45 6.13
C ASN A 823 -55.38 -43.32 5.40
N ALA A 824 -55.75 -43.02 4.15
CA ALA A 824 -55.02 -42.04 3.34
C ALA A 824 -55.13 -40.59 3.83
N GLU A 825 -56.18 -40.25 4.59
CA GLU A 825 -56.36 -38.90 5.14
C GLU A 825 -55.49 -38.67 6.40
N THR A 826 -55.35 -39.70 7.25
CA THR A 826 -54.68 -39.60 8.56
C THR A 826 -53.27 -40.21 8.58
N ASN A 827 -52.93 -41.05 7.60
CA ASN A 827 -51.74 -41.93 7.58
C ASN A 827 -51.65 -42.91 8.76
N GLU A 828 -52.75 -43.19 9.45
CA GLU A 828 -52.80 -44.24 10.47
C GLU A 828 -52.71 -45.62 9.79
N GLU A 829 -51.85 -46.49 10.31
CA GLU A 829 -51.52 -47.81 9.76
C GLU A 829 -52.01 -48.92 10.70
N THR A 830 -52.74 -49.91 10.17
CA THR A 830 -53.23 -51.09 10.89
C THR A 830 -52.72 -52.36 10.21
N GLU A 831 -52.24 -53.33 10.99
CA GLU A 831 -51.77 -54.61 10.46
C GLU A 831 -52.97 -55.54 10.27
N GLU A 832 -53.52 -55.60 9.06
CA GLU A 832 -54.70 -56.39 8.72
C GLU A 832 -54.36 -57.48 7.69
N ASN A 833 -53.99 -58.67 8.18
CA ASN A 833 -53.35 -59.72 7.39
C ASN A 833 -54.30 -60.63 6.58
N CYS A 834 -55.61 -60.38 6.55
CA CYS A 834 -56.56 -61.42 6.12
C CYS A 834 -57.58 -61.00 5.04
N ILE A 835 -57.62 -59.73 4.64
CA ILE A 835 -58.52 -59.21 3.59
C ILE A 835 -57.89 -59.27 2.20
N HIS A 836 -56.56 -59.21 2.14
CA HIS A 836 -55.79 -59.21 0.90
C HIS A 836 -55.03 -60.51 0.73
N SER A 837 -54.86 -60.96 -0.51
CA SER A 837 -54.00 -62.10 -0.83
C SER A 837 -53.02 -61.74 -1.92
N THR A 838 -51.91 -62.48 -2.01
CA THR A 838 -50.83 -62.20 -2.94
C THR A 838 -50.52 -63.42 -3.79
N GLU A 839 -50.21 -63.20 -5.06
CA GLU A 839 -49.80 -64.23 -6.00
C GLU A 839 -48.45 -63.87 -6.63
N GLN A 840 -47.49 -64.79 -6.56
CA GLN A 840 -46.22 -64.70 -7.28
C GLN A 840 -46.24 -65.68 -8.46
N THR A 841 -46.11 -65.16 -9.68
CA THR A 841 -45.89 -65.96 -10.89
C THR A 841 -44.40 -65.93 -11.27
N SER A 842 -44.03 -66.67 -12.32
CA SER A 842 -42.67 -66.63 -12.87
C SER A 842 -42.28 -65.26 -13.44
N THR A 843 -43.24 -64.39 -13.77
CA THR A 843 -43.01 -63.09 -14.43
C THR A 843 -43.62 -61.88 -13.70
N SER A 844 -44.34 -62.09 -12.60
CA SER A 844 -44.98 -60.99 -11.87
C SER A 844 -45.30 -61.32 -10.42
N PHE A 845 -45.43 -60.28 -9.61
CA PHE A 845 -46.04 -60.33 -8.28
C PHE A 845 -47.29 -59.45 -8.29
N SER A 846 -48.43 -60.04 -7.93
CA SER A 846 -49.74 -59.38 -7.95
C SER A 846 -50.42 -59.47 -6.60
N VAL A 847 -51.26 -58.48 -6.29
CA VAL A 847 -52.05 -58.38 -5.07
C VAL A 847 -53.53 -58.44 -5.46
N LEU A 848 -54.26 -59.40 -4.91
CA LEU A 848 -55.70 -59.45 -4.98
C LEU A 848 -56.26 -58.63 -3.82
N LEU A 849 -56.81 -57.46 -4.16
CA LEU A 849 -57.48 -56.58 -3.22
C LEU A 849 -58.84 -57.17 -2.81
N ASN A 850 -59.23 -56.94 -1.55
CA ASN A 850 -60.49 -57.38 -0.97
C ASN A 850 -60.93 -58.78 -1.42
N SER A 851 -60.04 -59.78 -1.26
CA SER A 851 -60.43 -61.16 -1.50
C SER A 851 -61.58 -61.46 -0.54
N ASN A 852 -62.73 -61.87 -1.07
CA ASN A 852 -64.03 -61.98 -0.39
C ASN A 852 -64.09 -62.97 0.81
N THR A 853 -62.96 -63.21 1.50
CA THR A 853 -62.78 -64.08 2.65
C THR A 853 -62.99 -63.38 3.99
N LYS A 854 -63.75 -62.27 4.04
CA LYS A 854 -64.05 -61.54 5.30
C LYS A 854 -64.63 -62.45 6.40
N ASP A 855 -65.30 -63.54 6.02
CA ASP A 855 -65.87 -64.54 6.94
C ASP A 855 -64.83 -65.45 7.64
N SER A 856 -63.58 -65.55 7.15
CA SER A 856 -62.53 -66.38 7.78
C SER A 856 -61.53 -65.59 8.66
N CYS A 857 -61.63 -64.26 8.65
CA CYS A 857 -60.83 -63.34 9.47
C CYS A 857 -61.31 -63.22 10.93
N ILE A 858 -62.53 -63.68 11.22
CA ILE A 858 -63.06 -63.63 12.57
C ILE A 858 -62.34 -64.70 13.38
N THR A 859 -61.39 -64.25 14.21
CA THR A 859 -60.84 -65.05 15.29
C THR A 859 -62.00 -65.62 16.09
N SER A 860 -62.17 -66.94 16.02
CA SER A 860 -62.96 -67.70 16.96
C SER A 860 -62.33 -67.52 18.34
N SER A 861 -62.75 -66.45 19.02
CA SER A 861 -62.69 -66.31 20.48
C SER A 861 -63.67 -67.32 21.09
N GLY A 862 -63.36 -68.60 20.92
CA GLY A 862 -64.05 -69.72 21.55
C GLY A 862 -63.30 -70.12 22.79
N GLU A 863 -63.85 -69.78 23.94
CA GLU A 863 -63.46 -70.27 25.26
C GLU A 863 -63.17 -71.77 25.26
N GLU A 864 -62.05 -72.11 25.92
CA GLU A 864 -61.67 -73.46 26.28
C GLU A 864 -62.83 -74.18 26.99
N THR A 865 -63.38 -75.21 26.38
CA THR A 865 -63.95 -76.33 27.13
C THR A 865 -63.49 -77.65 26.54
N ASN A 866 -62.68 -78.32 27.36
CA ASN A 866 -62.22 -79.69 27.23
C ASN A 866 -63.37 -80.66 26.90
N THR A 867 -63.26 -81.41 25.80
CA THR A 867 -63.58 -82.85 25.83
C THR A 867 -62.98 -83.59 24.65
N SER A 868 -62.36 -84.72 24.97
CA SER A 868 -61.73 -85.68 24.06
C SER A 868 -62.75 -86.38 23.15
N ASN A 869 -62.38 -86.62 21.89
CA ASN A 869 -62.21 -87.97 21.33
C ASN A 869 -61.97 -87.96 19.80
N ASN A 870 -60.94 -88.71 19.40
CA ASN A 870 -60.69 -89.37 18.11
C ASN A 870 -61.63 -89.09 16.92
N SER A 871 -61.08 -88.59 15.80
CA SER A 871 -60.69 -89.42 14.64
C SER A 871 -60.27 -88.59 13.42
N SER A 872 -59.32 -89.17 12.67
CA SER A 872 -59.10 -89.07 11.22
C SER A 872 -58.74 -87.71 10.56
N ASP A 873 -57.56 -87.76 9.92
CA ASP A 873 -57.20 -87.15 8.64
C ASP A 873 -57.16 -85.62 8.53
N LYS A 874 -55.94 -85.08 8.62
CA LYS A 874 -55.56 -83.92 7.80
C LYS A 874 -54.26 -84.20 7.05
N LEU A 875 -54.47 -84.54 5.78
CA LEU A 875 -53.47 -84.62 4.72
C LEU A 875 -52.60 -83.36 4.65
N SER A 876 -51.34 -83.58 4.28
CA SER A 876 -50.36 -82.55 3.93
C SER A 876 -50.83 -81.70 2.76
N LYS A 877 -50.73 -80.37 2.90
CA LYS A 877 -50.89 -79.42 1.80
C LYS A 877 -49.69 -79.50 0.86
N THR A 878 -49.84 -80.28 -0.19
CA THR A 878 -49.07 -80.18 -1.44
C THR A 878 -50.00 -80.54 -2.58
N THR A 879 -50.01 -79.72 -3.63
CA THR A 879 -50.65 -79.90 -4.95
C THR A 879 -51.99 -79.17 -5.15
N ILE A 880 -51.93 -78.00 -5.79
CA ILE A 880 -52.95 -77.55 -6.75
C ILE A 880 -52.18 -77.18 -8.03
N ILE A 881 -52.33 -78.02 -9.05
CA ILE A 881 -51.97 -77.74 -10.44
C ILE A 881 -53.24 -77.26 -11.15
N ALA A 882 -53.02 -76.24 -11.97
CA ALA A 882 -53.88 -75.61 -12.96
C ALA A 882 -54.89 -76.51 -13.70
N VAL A 883 -56.11 -75.98 -13.92
CA VAL A 883 -56.81 -75.96 -15.22
C VAL A 883 -57.84 -74.80 -15.19
N VAL A 884 -57.63 -73.76 -16.01
CA VAL A 884 -58.66 -73.22 -16.91
C VAL A 884 -57.96 -72.76 -18.20
N VAL A 885 -58.20 -73.52 -19.27
CA VAL A 885 -57.96 -73.15 -20.66
C VAL A 885 -59.25 -72.52 -21.19
N SER A 886 -59.18 -71.31 -21.73
CA SER A 886 -60.01 -70.85 -22.86
C SER A 886 -59.56 -69.44 -23.27
N ILE A 887 -58.76 -69.30 -24.33
CA ILE A 887 -59.21 -69.01 -25.72
C ILE A 887 -59.63 -67.54 -25.90
N GLY A 888 -58.81 -66.80 -26.65
CA GLY A 888 -59.13 -65.51 -27.30
C GLY A 888 -58.04 -64.47 -27.08
N GLY A 889 -57.25 -64.01 -28.06
CA GLY A 889 -57.23 -64.30 -29.48
C GLY A 889 -55.98 -63.67 -30.11
N ALA A 890 -55.40 -64.38 -31.08
CA ALA A 890 -54.41 -63.85 -31.99
C ALA A 890 -55.10 -63.00 -33.07
N ALA A 891 -54.73 -61.72 -33.18
CA ALA A 891 -54.76 -60.93 -34.41
C ALA A 891 -54.18 -59.54 -34.12
N VAL A 892 -53.03 -59.21 -34.72
CA VAL A 892 -52.74 -58.01 -35.54
C VAL A 892 -51.22 -57.91 -35.69
N ILE A 893 -50.71 -58.57 -36.73
CA ILE A 893 -49.49 -58.17 -37.43
C ILE A 893 -49.91 -57.99 -38.89
N GLY A 894 -49.76 -56.78 -39.43
CA GLY A 894 -49.83 -56.55 -40.87
C GLY A 894 -50.41 -55.20 -41.29
N THR A 895 -49.57 -54.44 -42.00
CA THR A 895 -49.87 -53.32 -42.93
C THR A 895 -50.22 -51.95 -42.33
N VAL A 896 -49.25 -51.02 -42.33
CA VAL A 896 -49.20 -49.88 -43.27
C VAL A 896 -47.74 -49.44 -43.45
N ALA A 897 -47.19 -49.70 -44.64
CA ALA A 897 -46.04 -48.99 -45.18
C ALA A 897 -46.49 -48.29 -46.47
N THR A 898 -45.97 -47.07 -46.68
CA THR A 898 -45.93 -46.29 -47.94
C THR A 898 -47.19 -45.52 -48.34
N VAL A 899 -47.23 -44.19 -48.10
CA VAL A 899 -47.34 -43.12 -49.12
C VAL A 899 -46.91 -41.79 -48.49
N LEU A 900 -45.80 -41.20 -48.96
CA LEU A 900 -45.65 -39.79 -49.40
C LEU A 900 -44.18 -39.35 -49.32
N PHE A 901 -43.48 -39.58 -50.43
CA PHE A 901 -42.28 -38.85 -50.82
C PHE A 901 -42.63 -38.00 -52.05
N VAL A 902 -42.17 -36.74 -52.06
CA VAL A 902 -41.90 -35.84 -53.21
C VAL A 902 -43.01 -34.94 -53.78
N THR A 903 -42.84 -33.64 -53.55
CA THR A 903 -42.79 -32.58 -54.58
C THR A 903 -41.80 -31.50 -54.10
N LYS A 904 -40.51 -31.52 -54.48
CA LYS A 904 -39.84 -31.10 -55.74
C LYS A 904 -39.52 -29.58 -55.83
N TYR A 905 -38.22 -29.28 -55.69
CA TYR A 905 -37.38 -28.23 -56.30
C TYR A 905 -37.88 -26.78 -56.48
N LYS A 906 -37.08 -25.82 -56.00
CA LYS A 906 -36.27 -24.95 -56.89
C LYS A 906 -35.14 -24.20 -56.17
N GLU A 907 -34.08 -24.02 -56.96
CA GLU A 907 -32.78 -23.38 -56.82
C GLU A 907 -32.69 -22.07 -56.01
N THR A 908 -31.59 -21.89 -55.28
CA THR A 908 -30.66 -20.77 -55.57
C THR A 908 -29.27 -21.05 -55.01
N ALA A 909 -28.28 -21.05 -55.90
CA ALA A 909 -26.87 -20.98 -55.58
C ALA A 909 -26.48 -19.52 -55.25
N VAL A 910 -25.79 -19.27 -54.13
CA VAL A 910 -24.82 -18.15 -54.01
C VAL A 910 -23.76 -18.46 -52.94
N GLY A 911 -22.53 -18.71 -53.41
CA GLY A 911 -21.31 -18.02 -52.93
C GLY A 911 -20.82 -18.23 -51.50
N ILE A 912 -19.95 -19.23 -51.29
CA ILE A 912 -18.96 -19.19 -50.20
C ILE A 912 -17.85 -18.21 -50.60
N LYS A 913 -17.85 -17.01 -50.00
CA LYS A 913 -16.70 -16.10 -49.97
C LYS A 913 -15.87 -16.42 -48.72
N LEU A 914 -14.72 -17.09 -48.92
CA LEU A 914 -13.64 -17.10 -47.95
C LEU A 914 -13.08 -15.68 -47.81
N ARG A 915 -13.26 -15.04 -46.65
CA ARG A 915 -12.50 -13.84 -46.28
C ARG A 915 -11.21 -14.27 -45.58
N LYS A 916 -10.11 -13.99 -46.27
CA LYS A 916 -8.73 -13.95 -45.76
C LYS A 916 -8.64 -12.82 -44.72
N PHE A 917 -8.40 -13.14 -43.46
CA PHE A 917 -7.95 -12.13 -42.49
C PHE A 917 -6.45 -11.90 -42.69
N VAL A 918 -6.11 -10.65 -42.99
CA VAL A 918 -4.77 -10.09 -42.95
C VAL A 918 -4.58 -9.57 -41.54
N THR A 919 -3.62 -10.11 -40.80
CA THR A 919 -3.07 -9.47 -39.61
C THR A 919 -1.93 -8.53 -40.03
N ARG A 920 -2.16 -7.24 -39.82
CA ARG A 920 -1.14 -6.21 -39.62
C ARG A 920 -1.54 -5.50 -38.32
N GLY A 921 -0.65 -5.56 -37.34
CA GLY A 921 -0.80 -5.14 -35.96
C GLY A 921 0.31 -5.84 -35.21
#